data_AF-A0A1H4CWZ8-F1
#
_entry.id   AF-A0A1H4CWZ8-F1
#
_cell.length_a   1.000
_cell.length_b   1.000
_cell.length_c   1.000
_cell.angle_alpha   90.00
_cell.angle_beta   90.00
_cell.angle_gamma   90.00
#
_symmetry.space_group_name_H-M   'P 1'
#
loop_
_entity.id
_entity.type
_entity.pdbx_description
1 polymer ?
#
loop_
_entity_poly.entity_id
_entity_poly.type
_entity_poly.pdbx_seq_one_letter_code
_entity_poly.pdbx_strand_id
1 'polypeptide(L)'
;MSETAMRRFLPTALLTLFSVLLAGGLTLLPGSASAARGKKKSASKTTEAPKPLSAYEKLFKDKRVTTVRGFMTLHMFEGNKLYVELPDSLLGREMLLGTAIEESSDPGEGFAGQQPRDPLHVVFTRSDSLICLRRVHAGVLVEGDSLMARAVRRSNINPVIASFPVKCKAPDGSSVFEATSFFVNGAPAMRPHDPYGINSFGGFLSTTVNYVAGCSLLSGVEAFADNVSVLSSLSFTLTTRFGGYLINKDTPYTALARRSLMLLPREVMLPRLCDSRIGTVPVAFVKFSDREQEAKAVYYACRWNLKPSDPAAFAAGKLTTPERPIVFYVDDTFPAGWYDAIRRGLLSWNAAFEKIGYRDAVQVRPYPRDDASFDPNDIKFSCVKYANTMGESLSSSARIDPRSGEILSATICIPHNVTSRIRTDLFVQLGAADPDARRVKMSPELFGKALAADVARHAGACLGLAVNYAGSYCVPVDSLRSPSFTQRYGISASIMDELPYNLVAQPGDKERGVALMQQGPGVYDEYVVDWLYRPVPGAVTPEDEVAELDRRIAARRSDPMCLYTPPPVAVALDPRSMPYNLGDDPVRAAAYEFANYAYVMKHADEWIGAEDADYTFRSLVQASVMNQLYYAFVSVSANLGGVYLNEKHEGDALPTYLSVPRGLQRRALQFMLEQLEDMSWLDNERLNKDVVEVVSLGEYCRDMLSDVIFKSLSTLDLSASKSDDPYTQDDAMDDLYRYILRDVAAGRESTEANIAMQRLLLINVIRNAGVVTQTRRSAASASAFAGEALPDAAALSRRAKMARVFPEMTSDPVSGVLPMRSVAFMVRPAVDYKRYGMLLDMKKLYRNALGTPASERMKNHYRYMLLAIDRALKVD
;
A
#
# COMPACT_ATOMS: atom_id res chain seq x y z
N MET A 1 -49.37 -8.90 -31.55
CA MET A 1 -50.00 -9.36 -30.29
C MET A 1 -49.04 -9.01 -29.15
N SER A 2 -49.33 -8.15 -28.17
CA SER A 2 -50.36 -7.11 -27.97
C SER A 2 -49.70 -6.07 -27.03
N GLU A 3 -49.74 -4.76 -27.26
CA GLU A 3 -50.86 -3.83 -26.93
C GLU A 3 -51.30 -3.87 -25.44
N THR A 4 -51.40 -2.77 -24.67
CA THR A 4 -51.05 -1.34 -24.89
C THR A 4 -51.02 -0.53 -23.56
N ALA A 5 -50.27 0.58 -23.50
CA ALA A 5 -50.53 1.78 -22.63
C ALA A 5 -50.47 1.59 -21.08
N MET A 6 -50.64 2.59 -20.17
CA MET A 6 -50.99 4.02 -20.32
C MET A 6 -50.45 4.97 -19.19
N ARG A 7 -50.21 6.24 -19.57
CA ARG A 7 -50.10 7.55 -18.84
C ARG A 7 -50.27 7.58 -17.28
N ARG A 8 -49.37 8.20 -16.50
CA ARG A 8 -49.18 9.66 -16.17
C ARG A 8 -50.39 10.40 -15.54
N PHE A 9 -50.27 10.90 -14.28
CA PHE A 9 -50.20 12.35 -13.90
C PHE A 9 -50.28 12.63 -12.36
N LEU A 10 -50.12 13.91 -11.98
CA LEU A 10 -50.08 14.57 -10.63
C LEU A 10 -51.40 15.41 -10.40
N PRO A 11 -51.62 16.27 -9.36
CA PRO A 11 -51.31 16.24 -7.90
C PRO A 11 -52.41 16.86 -6.94
N THR A 12 -52.16 16.87 -5.61
CA THR A 12 -52.56 17.89 -4.56
C THR A 12 -54.01 18.08 -3.99
N ALA A 13 -54.03 18.58 -2.73
CA ALA A 13 -55.13 19.21 -1.94
C ALA A 13 -56.16 18.26 -1.25
N LEU A 14 -56.90 18.64 -0.17
CA LEU A 14 -57.21 19.96 0.43
C LEU A 14 -57.42 19.89 2.00
N LEU A 15 -57.66 21.02 2.69
CA LEU A 15 -57.84 21.17 4.17
C LEU A 15 -59.31 21.40 4.64
N THR A 16 -59.60 21.15 5.94
CA THR A 16 -60.64 21.85 6.74
C THR A 16 -60.40 21.77 8.27
N LEU A 17 -60.38 22.95 8.95
CA LEU A 17 -61.09 23.45 10.18
C LEU A 17 -61.51 22.45 11.33
N PHE A 18 -61.73 22.76 12.64
CA PHE A 18 -61.70 23.93 13.59
C PHE A 18 -61.93 23.39 15.06
N SER A 19 -61.91 24.09 16.23
CA SER A 19 -61.37 25.39 16.72
C SER A 19 -61.54 25.65 18.27
N VAL A 20 -60.46 26.02 18.98
CA VAL A 20 -60.30 27.22 19.90
C VAL A 20 -61.02 27.35 21.29
N LEU A 21 -60.18 27.51 22.36
CA LEU A 21 -60.40 28.15 23.71
C LEU A 21 -61.43 27.54 24.71
N LEU A 22 -61.46 27.84 26.03
CA LEU A 22 -60.98 28.97 26.87
C LEU A 22 -60.49 28.53 28.31
N ALA A 23 -60.12 29.48 29.17
CA ALA A 23 -59.69 29.38 30.58
C ALA A 23 -60.79 28.90 31.58
N GLY A 24 -60.57 28.64 32.88
CA GLY A 24 -59.38 28.69 33.77
C GLY A 24 -59.80 28.74 35.26
N GLY A 25 -58.86 28.70 36.23
CA GLY A 25 -59.21 28.81 37.66
C GLY A 25 -58.03 28.66 38.64
N LEU A 26 -58.04 29.44 39.73
CA LEU A 26 -57.06 29.44 40.82
C LEU A 26 -57.78 29.23 42.18
N THR A 27 -57.04 29.33 43.30
CA THR A 27 -57.51 29.30 44.73
C THR A 27 -57.79 27.90 45.32
N LEU A 28 -57.66 27.63 46.64
CA LEU A 28 -56.90 28.29 47.74
C LEU A 28 -56.64 27.26 48.88
N LEU A 29 -55.69 27.54 49.78
CA LEU A 29 -55.49 26.78 51.03
C LEU A 29 -56.42 27.28 52.16
N PRO A 30 -56.85 26.39 53.08
CA PRO A 30 -56.19 26.28 54.41
C PRO A 30 -55.97 24.79 54.82
N GLY A 31 -55.32 24.44 55.95
CA GLY A 31 -54.64 25.23 56.99
C GLY A 31 -54.98 24.72 58.40
N SER A 32 -53.96 24.58 59.27
CA SER A 32 -54.05 24.15 60.70
C SER A 32 -54.37 22.67 60.98
N ALA A 33 -54.07 22.07 62.15
CA ALA A 33 -52.96 22.26 63.10
C ALA A 33 -52.90 21.09 64.14
N SER A 34 -51.70 20.79 64.64
CA SER A 34 -51.34 20.17 65.95
C SER A 34 -52.21 19.07 66.61
N ALA A 35 -51.59 17.90 66.85
CA ALA A 35 -51.81 17.13 68.09
C ALA A 35 -50.60 16.23 68.42
N ALA A 36 -49.79 16.60 69.41
CA ALA A 36 -48.69 15.76 69.91
C ALA A 36 -49.13 14.90 71.10
N ARG A 37 -48.83 13.59 71.09
CA ARG A 37 -48.97 12.72 72.26
C ARG A 37 -47.90 11.62 72.29
N GLY A 38 -46.99 11.69 73.26
CA GLY A 38 -45.88 10.75 73.43
C GLY A 38 -46.16 9.59 74.40
N LYS A 39 -45.11 8.79 74.64
CA LYS A 39 -45.07 7.42 75.25
C LYS A 39 -45.27 6.33 74.18
N LYS A 40 -44.48 5.23 74.16
CA LYS A 40 -43.41 4.77 75.07
C LYS A 40 -42.31 4.08 74.23
N LYS A 41 -41.03 4.21 74.60
CA LYS A 41 -39.99 3.29 74.08
C LYS A 41 -40.21 1.91 74.69
N SER A 42 -40.34 0.88 73.87
CA SER A 42 -39.95 -0.49 74.20
C SER A 42 -38.67 -0.83 73.42
N ALA A 43 -37.75 -1.57 74.05
CA ALA A 43 -36.50 -1.96 73.41
C ALA A 43 -36.73 -3.20 72.53
N SER A 44 -37.23 -3.00 71.31
CA SER A 44 -37.16 -4.04 70.28
C SER A 44 -35.71 -4.26 69.86
N LYS A 45 -35.28 -5.52 69.75
CA LYS A 45 -33.99 -5.84 69.11
C LYS A 45 -34.11 -5.53 67.62
N THR A 46 -33.41 -4.51 67.15
CA THR A 46 -33.30 -4.22 65.72
C THR A 46 -32.42 -5.28 65.06
N THR A 47 -33.02 -6.38 64.63
CA THR A 47 -32.46 -7.15 63.51
C THR A 47 -32.41 -6.20 62.32
N GLU A 48 -31.22 -5.91 61.77
CA GLU A 48 -31.13 -5.08 60.57
C GLU A 48 -31.93 -5.74 59.43
N ALA A 49 -32.94 -5.04 58.93
CA ALA A 49 -33.55 -5.42 57.66
C ALA A 49 -32.46 -5.32 56.57
N PRO A 50 -32.26 -6.35 55.72
CA PRO A 50 -31.20 -6.34 54.74
C PRO A 50 -31.36 -5.14 53.81
N LYS A 51 -30.27 -4.35 53.66
CA LYS A 51 -30.27 -3.14 52.83
C LYS A 51 -30.76 -3.48 51.42
N PRO A 52 -31.68 -2.69 50.83
CA PRO A 52 -32.18 -2.97 49.51
C PRO A 52 -31.05 -2.82 48.48
N LEU A 53 -30.72 -3.92 47.79
CA LEU A 53 -29.64 -3.96 46.80
C LEU A 53 -29.73 -2.77 45.82
N SER A 54 -28.60 -2.12 45.59
CA SER A 54 -28.45 -1.04 44.61
C SER A 54 -28.76 -1.51 43.19
N ALA A 55 -28.95 -0.57 42.26
CA ALA A 55 -29.10 -0.89 40.84
C ALA A 55 -27.85 -1.59 40.25
N TYR A 56 -26.68 -1.38 40.86
CA TYR A 56 -25.45 -2.10 40.53
C TYR A 56 -25.50 -3.55 41.03
N GLU A 57 -25.70 -3.79 42.33
CA GLU A 57 -25.75 -5.15 42.88
C GLU A 57 -26.85 -6.00 42.24
N LYS A 58 -28.01 -5.39 41.91
CA LYS A 58 -29.11 -6.03 41.17
C LYS A 58 -28.75 -6.49 39.75
N LEU A 59 -27.76 -5.87 39.10
CA LEU A 59 -27.31 -6.24 37.76
C LEU A 59 -26.53 -7.57 37.78
N PHE A 60 -25.71 -7.78 38.81
CA PHE A 60 -24.86 -8.96 38.97
C PHE A 60 -25.47 -10.08 39.81
N LYS A 61 -26.54 -9.79 40.58
CA LYS A 61 -27.18 -10.77 41.48
C LYS A 61 -27.63 -12.02 40.71
N ASP A 62 -27.24 -13.18 41.23
CA ASP A 62 -27.57 -14.49 40.67
C ASP A 62 -27.11 -14.67 39.20
N LYS A 63 -26.00 -14.01 38.82
CA LYS A 63 -25.32 -14.14 37.53
C LYS A 63 -23.89 -14.61 37.71
N ARG A 64 -23.40 -15.40 36.75
CA ARG A 64 -21.99 -15.72 36.57
C ARG A 64 -21.39 -14.78 35.54
N VAL A 65 -20.25 -14.17 35.87
CA VAL A 65 -19.66 -13.06 35.12
C VAL A 65 -18.15 -13.12 35.20
N THR A 66 -17.49 -13.27 34.06
CA THR A 66 -16.04 -13.04 33.93
C THR A 66 -15.78 -11.54 33.99
N THR A 67 -14.95 -11.10 34.94
CA THR A 67 -14.64 -9.68 35.16
C THR A 67 -13.15 -9.45 35.06
N VAL A 68 -12.74 -8.52 34.18
CA VAL A 68 -11.36 -8.06 34.03
C VAL A 68 -11.27 -6.57 34.30
N ARG A 69 -10.20 -6.12 34.96
CA ARG A 69 -10.03 -4.73 35.42
C ARG A 69 -8.70 -4.17 34.93
N GLY A 70 -8.77 -3.05 34.22
CA GLY A 70 -7.63 -2.27 33.75
C GLY A 70 -7.95 -0.79 33.88
N PHE A 71 -7.64 0.02 32.87
CA PHE A 71 -8.10 1.42 32.83
C PHE A 71 -9.64 1.56 32.75
N MET A 72 -10.31 0.50 32.27
CA MET A 72 -11.76 0.28 32.34
C MET A 72 -12.03 -1.14 32.86
N THR A 73 -13.24 -1.41 33.37
CA THR A 73 -13.67 -2.78 33.70
C THR A 73 -14.54 -3.34 32.59
N LEU A 74 -14.29 -4.60 32.21
CA LEU A 74 -15.16 -5.36 31.34
C LEU A 74 -15.79 -6.53 32.11
N HIS A 75 -17.10 -6.74 31.91
CA HIS A 75 -17.89 -7.79 32.51
C HIS A 75 -18.58 -8.62 31.43
N MET A 76 -18.09 -9.83 31.18
CA MET A 76 -18.71 -10.78 30.25
C MET A 76 -19.60 -11.76 31.03
N PHE A 77 -20.91 -11.66 30.84
CA PHE A 77 -21.91 -12.49 31.51
C PHE A 77 -22.09 -13.82 30.75
N GLU A 78 -22.30 -14.92 31.48
CA GLU A 78 -22.87 -16.13 30.87
C GLU A 78 -24.20 -15.78 30.17
N GLY A 79 -24.33 -16.18 28.91
CA GLY A 79 -25.41 -15.72 28.02
C GLY A 79 -25.03 -14.60 27.05
N ASN A 80 -23.74 -14.49 26.69
CA ASN A 80 -23.24 -13.65 25.59
C ASN A 80 -23.62 -12.16 25.73
N LYS A 81 -23.29 -11.55 26.88
CA LYS A 81 -23.46 -10.10 27.11
C LYS A 81 -22.22 -9.45 27.71
N LEU A 82 -21.79 -8.35 27.09
CA LEU A 82 -20.74 -7.48 27.59
C LEU A 82 -21.35 -6.25 28.27
N TYR A 83 -21.01 -6.05 29.54
CA TYR A 83 -21.17 -4.78 30.23
C TYR A 83 -19.80 -4.13 30.46
N VAL A 84 -19.77 -2.81 30.42
CA VAL A 84 -18.57 -1.98 30.53
C VAL A 84 -18.76 -1.02 31.69
N GLU A 85 -17.81 -1.00 32.65
CA GLU A 85 -17.67 0.13 33.57
C GLU A 85 -16.71 1.15 32.93
N LEU A 86 -17.23 2.33 32.59
CA LEU A 86 -16.42 3.45 32.12
C LEU A 86 -16.30 4.50 33.24
N PRO A 87 -15.10 4.67 33.84
CA PRO A 87 -14.80 5.81 34.70
C PRO A 87 -15.11 7.14 34.04
N ASP A 88 -15.81 8.02 34.76
CA ASP A 88 -16.21 9.33 34.25
C ASP A 88 -15.00 10.23 33.93
N SER A 89 -13.83 9.94 34.52
CA SER A 89 -12.52 10.55 34.24
C SER A 89 -11.95 10.21 32.85
N LEU A 90 -12.57 9.30 32.11
CA LEU A 90 -12.22 8.92 30.74
C LEU A 90 -13.15 9.53 29.69
N LEU A 91 -14.21 10.25 30.10
CA LEU A 91 -15.03 11.01 29.16
C LEU A 91 -14.20 12.15 28.57
N GLY A 92 -14.21 12.26 27.24
CA GLY A 92 -13.31 13.18 26.52
C GLY A 92 -11.86 12.68 26.41
N ARG A 93 -11.50 11.49 26.90
CA ARG A 93 -10.20 10.87 26.58
C ARG A 93 -10.26 10.20 25.20
N GLU A 94 -9.33 10.59 24.37
CA GLU A 94 -9.11 10.06 23.03
C GLU A 94 -8.39 8.71 23.06
N MET A 95 -8.79 7.82 22.13
CA MET A 95 -8.40 6.41 22.10
C MET A 95 -8.27 5.93 20.64
N LEU A 96 -7.48 4.89 20.42
CA LEU A 96 -7.51 4.09 19.19
C LEU A 96 -8.33 2.81 19.41
N LEU A 97 -9.19 2.49 18.45
CA LEU A 97 -9.93 1.24 18.37
C LEU A 97 -9.41 0.41 17.20
N GLY A 98 -8.52 -0.56 17.50
CA GLY A 98 -7.97 -1.49 16.52
C GLY A 98 -8.84 -2.74 16.32
N THR A 99 -8.59 -3.50 15.25
CA THR A 99 -9.10 -4.86 15.07
C THR A 99 -8.00 -5.77 14.53
N ALA A 100 -7.58 -6.74 15.32
CA ALA A 100 -6.66 -7.80 14.92
C ALA A 100 -7.41 -9.14 14.75
N ILE A 101 -6.83 -10.05 13.97
CA ILE A 101 -7.28 -11.44 13.84
C ILE A 101 -6.45 -12.30 14.79
N GLU A 102 -7.11 -13.07 15.65
CA GLU A 102 -6.47 -14.06 16.54
C GLU A 102 -6.47 -15.44 15.88
N GLU A 103 -7.64 -15.86 15.40
CA GLU A 103 -7.91 -17.12 14.72
C GLU A 103 -8.72 -16.85 13.45
N SER A 104 -8.57 -17.70 12.43
CA SER A 104 -9.28 -17.58 11.16
C SER A 104 -9.60 -18.97 10.61
N SER A 105 -10.84 -19.17 10.12
CA SER A 105 -11.24 -20.40 9.44
C SER A 105 -10.63 -20.53 8.05
N ASP A 106 -10.12 -19.43 7.48
CA ASP A 106 -9.40 -19.40 6.20
C ASP A 106 -8.31 -18.30 6.26
N PRO A 107 -7.01 -18.66 6.37
CA PRO A 107 -5.92 -17.68 6.39
C PRO A 107 -5.78 -16.90 5.08
N GLY A 108 -6.44 -17.32 3.99
CA GLY A 108 -6.46 -16.62 2.71
C GLY A 108 -7.39 -15.40 2.64
N GLU A 109 -8.33 -15.28 3.56
CA GLU A 109 -9.21 -14.10 3.70
C GLU A 109 -8.74 -13.13 4.82
N GLY A 110 -7.77 -13.58 5.61
CA GLY A 110 -7.13 -12.86 6.72
C GLY A 110 -6.59 -13.84 7.77
N PHE A 111 -5.45 -13.54 8.39
CA PHE A 111 -4.68 -14.50 9.20
C PHE A 111 -4.26 -14.00 10.59
N ALA A 112 -3.91 -14.93 11.48
CA ALA A 112 -3.52 -14.64 12.87
C ALA A 112 -2.40 -13.59 12.98
N GLY A 113 -2.58 -12.60 13.86
CA GLY A 113 -1.69 -11.47 14.04
C GLY A 113 -1.86 -10.33 13.03
N GLN A 114 -2.60 -10.52 11.93
CA GLN A 114 -2.87 -9.47 10.94
C GLN A 114 -3.83 -8.42 11.51
N GLN A 115 -3.65 -7.16 11.09
CA GLN A 115 -4.59 -6.06 11.33
C GLN A 115 -5.17 -5.57 9.98
N PRO A 116 -6.33 -6.09 9.50
CA PRO A 116 -6.82 -5.81 8.15
C PRO A 116 -7.34 -4.38 7.90
N ARG A 117 -7.32 -3.50 8.91
CA ARG A 117 -7.89 -2.15 8.91
C ARG A 117 -7.08 -1.22 9.81
N ASP A 118 -7.05 0.06 9.48
CA ASP A 118 -6.46 1.09 10.34
C ASP A 118 -7.29 1.28 11.62
N PRO A 119 -6.67 1.61 12.77
CA PRO A 119 -7.41 1.84 14.01
C PRO A 119 -8.30 3.09 13.91
N LEU A 120 -9.53 3.00 14.42
CA LEU A 120 -10.42 4.16 14.49
C LEU A 120 -10.02 5.06 15.65
N HIS A 121 -9.69 6.33 15.38
CA HIS A 121 -9.61 7.35 16.42
C HIS A 121 -11.00 7.64 16.98
N VAL A 122 -11.20 7.38 18.28
CA VAL A 122 -12.50 7.46 18.96
C VAL A 122 -12.43 8.14 20.33
N VAL A 123 -13.57 8.62 20.80
CA VAL A 123 -13.74 9.26 22.12
C VAL A 123 -15.10 8.92 22.73
N PHE A 124 -15.15 8.64 24.03
CA PHE A 124 -16.40 8.50 24.77
C PHE A 124 -16.90 9.86 25.26
N THR A 125 -18.19 10.12 25.08
CA THR A 125 -18.89 11.34 25.50
C THR A 125 -20.19 11.00 26.22
N ARG A 126 -20.72 11.90 27.05
CA ARG A 126 -22.04 11.75 27.68
C ARG A 126 -23.07 12.63 26.97
N SER A 127 -24.27 12.10 26.79
CA SER A 127 -25.47 12.84 26.37
C SER A 127 -26.62 12.37 27.24
N ASP A 128 -26.94 13.14 28.28
CA ASP A 128 -27.91 12.79 29.32
C ASP A 128 -27.68 11.37 29.89
N SER A 129 -28.62 10.45 29.69
CA SER A 129 -28.58 9.05 30.13
C SER A 129 -27.79 8.11 29.21
N LEU A 130 -27.14 8.64 28.15
CA LEU A 130 -26.37 7.87 27.17
C LEU A 130 -24.86 8.13 27.32
N ILE A 131 -24.07 7.06 27.15
CA ILE A 131 -22.67 7.14 26.76
C ILE A 131 -22.60 6.98 25.24
N CYS A 132 -22.08 7.98 24.54
CA CYS A 132 -21.92 7.97 23.08
C CYS A 132 -20.44 7.82 22.72
N LEU A 133 -20.09 6.73 22.03
CA LEU A 133 -18.81 6.58 21.36
C LEU A 133 -18.86 7.34 20.03
N ARG A 134 -17.89 8.24 19.83
CA ARG A 134 -17.77 9.06 18.62
C ARG A 134 -16.46 8.76 17.92
N ARG A 135 -16.45 8.79 16.59
CA ARG A 135 -15.19 8.87 15.83
C ARG A 135 -14.67 10.31 15.92
N VAL A 136 -13.39 10.50 16.21
CA VAL A 136 -12.78 11.83 16.25
C VAL A 136 -12.47 12.28 14.83
N HIS A 137 -12.79 13.53 14.50
CA HIS A 137 -12.49 14.13 13.20
C HIS A 137 -11.01 14.60 13.15
N ALA A 138 -10.10 13.64 13.20
CA ALA A 138 -8.68 13.84 13.55
C ALA A 138 -7.90 14.79 12.63
N GLY A 139 -8.20 14.80 11.33
CA GLY A 139 -7.44 15.54 10.31
C GLY A 139 -7.75 17.04 10.24
N VAL A 140 -7.90 17.75 11.36
CA VAL A 140 -8.20 19.20 11.36
C VAL A 140 -7.34 19.96 12.37
N LEU A 141 -6.64 20.98 11.87
CA LEU A 141 -5.84 21.93 12.65
C LEU A 141 -6.47 23.33 12.57
N VAL A 142 -6.25 24.16 13.60
CA VAL A 142 -6.73 25.56 13.61
C VAL A 142 -5.65 26.49 14.13
N GLU A 143 -5.30 27.50 13.34
CA GLU A 143 -4.47 28.64 13.75
C GLU A 143 -5.28 29.93 13.62
N GLY A 144 -5.88 30.38 14.71
CA GLY A 144 -6.67 31.61 14.72
C GLY A 144 -7.40 31.85 16.03
N ASP A 145 -8.29 32.82 16.03
CA ASP A 145 -9.02 33.28 17.20
C ASP A 145 -10.06 32.28 17.75
N SER A 146 -10.67 32.63 18.88
CA SER A 146 -11.72 31.84 19.52
C SER A 146 -12.99 31.66 18.66
N LEU A 147 -13.28 32.59 17.74
CA LEU A 147 -14.42 32.52 16.84
C LEU A 147 -14.16 31.52 15.71
N MET A 148 -12.96 31.54 15.10
CA MET A 148 -12.50 30.55 14.13
C MET A 148 -12.46 29.14 14.74
N ALA A 149 -11.82 28.98 15.90
CA ALA A 149 -11.75 27.69 16.62
C ALA A 149 -13.13 27.17 17.07
N ARG A 150 -14.13 28.05 17.23
CA ARG A 150 -15.53 27.69 17.48
C ARG A 150 -16.30 27.37 16.19
N ALA A 151 -16.01 28.06 15.09
CA ALA A 151 -16.63 27.81 13.78
C ALA A 151 -16.19 26.45 13.22
N VAL A 152 -14.87 26.19 13.15
CA VAL A 152 -14.32 24.92 12.68
C VAL A 152 -14.84 23.74 13.50
N ARG A 153 -14.92 23.88 14.83
CA ARG A 153 -15.48 22.85 15.74
C ARG A 153 -16.99 22.61 15.57
N ARG A 154 -17.75 23.58 15.07
CA ARG A 154 -19.17 23.42 14.71
C ARG A 154 -19.36 22.72 13.36
N SER A 155 -18.44 22.94 12.41
CA SER A 155 -18.46 22.26 11.11
C SER A 155 -17.94 20.82 11.20
N ASN A 156 -16.98 20.55 12.09
CA ASN A 156 -16.30 19.26 12.25
C ASN A 156 -16.69 18.58 13.58
N ILE A 157 -17.99 18.38 13.81
CA ILE A 157 -18.44 17.65 15.01
C ILE A 157 -18.14 16.15 14.91
N ASN A 158 -17.56 15.58 15.96
CA ASN A 158 -17.24 14.14 16.04
C ASN A 158 -18.54 13.29 15.91
N PRO A 159 -18.73 12.52 14.81
CA PRO A 159 -19.96 11.76 14.59
C PRO A 159 -20.11 10.61 15.58
N VAL A 160 -21.33 10.37 16.05
CA VAL A 160 -21.67 9.22 16.90
C VAL A 160 -21.61 7.94 16.07
N ILE A 161 -20.83 6.96 16.52
CA ILE A 161 -20.74 5.62 15.91
C ILE A 161 -21.41 4.54 16.76
N ALA A 162 -21.59 4.78 18.06
CA ALA A 162 -22.43 3.96 18.93
C ALA A 162 -22.97 4.77 20.13
N SER A 163 -24.12 4.36 20.66
CA SER A 163 -24.74 4.96 21.86
C SER A 163 -25.25 3.87 22.79
N PHE A 164 -24.91 3.99 24.08
CA PHE A 164 -25.17 2.98 25.10
C PHE A 164 -25.95 3.60 26.27
N PRO A 165 -27.20 3.16 26.55
CA PRO A 165 -27.94 3.63 27.71
C PRO A 165 -27.29 3.16 29.02
N VAL A 166 -26.99 4.10 29.91
CA VAL A 166 -26.46 3.82 31.25
C VAL A 166 -27.50 3.01 32.03
N LYS A 167 -27.10 1.85 32.55
CA LYS A 167 -27.96 0.93 33.31
C LYS A 167 -27.91 1.22 34.81
N CYS A 168 -26.72 1.57 35.31
CA CYS A 168 -26.48 1.99 36.69
C CYS A 168 -25.15 2.75 36.80
N LYS A 169 -24.86 3.26 37.99
CA LYS A 169 -23.53 3.70 38.40
C LYS A 169 -22.89 2.63 39.28
N ALA A 170 -21.61 2.36 39.08
CA ALA A 170 -20.79 1.53 39.96
C ALA A 170 -20.42 2.28 41.26
N PRO A 171 -19.90 1.59 42.29
CA PRO A 171 -19.63 2.20 43.61
C PRO A 171 -18.60 3.34 43.62
N ASP A 172 -17.71 3.39 42.63
CA ASP A 172 -16.72 4.43 42.36
C ASP A 172 -17.28 5.62 41.56
N GLY A 173 -18.54 5.54 41.11
CA GLY A 173 -19.16 6.50 40.22
C GLY A 173 -18.98 6.21 38.72
N SER A 174 -18.35 5.10 38.31
CA SER A 174 -18.22 4.71 36.90
C SER A 174 -19.59 4.45 36.25
N SER A 175 -19.72 4.81 34.97
CA SER A 175 -20.94 4.57 34.19
C SER A 175 -20.97 3.14 33.66
N VAL A 176 -21.97 2.35 34.08
CA VAL A 176 -22.16 0.96 33.63
C VAL A 176 -23.16 0.93 32.48
N PHE A 177 -22.74 0.39 31.34
CA PHE A 177 -23.59 0.21 30.16
C PHE A 177 -23.36 -1.14 29.47
N GLU A 178 -24.28 -1.52 28.60
CA GLU A 178 -24.24 -2.78 27.83
C GLU A 178 -23.78 -2.47 26.40
N ALA A 179 -22.83 -3.26 25.87
CA ALA A 179 -22.07 -2.92 24.65
C ALA A 179 -21.93 -4.06 23.63
N THR A 180 -22.58 -5.20 23.84
CA THR A 180 -22.40 -6.43 23.05
C THR A 180 -22.55 -6.22 21.54
N SER A 181 -23.58 -5.48 21.12
CA SER A 181 -23.87 -5.21 19.70
C SER A 181 -22.81 -4.36 18.99
N PHE A 182 -21.94 -3.66 19.73
CA PHE A 182 -20.80 -2.94 19.16
C PHE A 182 -19.58 -3.83 18.90
N PHE A 183 -19.42 -4.90 19.67
CA PHE A 183 -18.32 -5.86 19.52
C PHE A 183 -18.70 -7.11 18.71
N VAL A 184 -20.00 -7.45 18.63
CA VAL A 184 -20.55 -8.57 17.85
C VAL A 184 -21.29 -8.03 16.61
N ASN A 185 -20.52 -7.49 15.65
CA ASN A 185 -21.03 -7.01 14.35
C ASN A 185 -19.99 -7.09 13.24
N GLY A 186 -20.46 -7.13 11.99
CA GLY A 186 -19.63 -7.07 10.77
C GLY A 186 -19.45 -5.66 10.19
N ALA A 187 -19.28 -4.61 11.01
CA ALA A 187 -19.07 -3.26 10.50
C ALA A 187 -17.83 -3.19 9.56
N PRO A 188 -17.92 -2.68 8.32
CA PRO A 188 -16.84 -2.79 7.32
C PRO A 188 -15.48 -2.18 7.72
N ALA A 189 -15.49 -1.19 8.61
CA ALA A 189 -14.29 -0.54 9.15
C ALA A 189 -13.60 -1.33 10.28
N MET A 190 -14.24 -2.37 10.83
CA MET A 190 -13.76 -3.20 11.94
C MET A 190 -13.94 -4.70 11.63
N ARG A 191 -14.00 -5.07 10.35
CA ARG A 191 -14.19 -6.47 9.93
C ARG A 191 -12.84 -7.21 9.96
N PRO A 192 -12.77 -8.45 10.49
CA PRO A 192 -11.57 -9.29 10.46
C PRO A 192 -11.41 -9.95 9.09
N HIS A 193 -11.29 -9.18 8.00
CA HIS A 193 -11.13 -9.71 6.65
C HIS A 193 -10.37 -8.72 5.76
N ASP A 194 -9.24 -9.19 5.24
CA ASP A 194 -8.37 -8.51 4.29
C ASP A 194 -8.95 -8.55 2.86
N PRO A 195 -9.33 -7.41 2.26
CA PRO A 195 -9.81 -7.35 0.88
C PRO A 195 -8.73 -7.62 -0.17
N TYR A 196 -7.45 -7.70 0.23
CA TYR A 196 -6.30 -8.01 -0.62
C TYR A 196 -5.62 -9.34 -0.24
N GLY A 197 -6.28 -10.17 0.58
CA GLY A 197 -5.77 -11.47 1.04
C GLY A 197 -5.54 -12.47 -0.09
N ILE A 198 -4.87 -13.59 0.22
CA ILE A 198 -4.43 -14.63 -0.75
C ILE A 198 -5.58 -15.08 -1.67
N ASN A 199 -6.77 -15.36 -1.11
CA ASN A 199 -7.94 -15.82 -1.87
C ASN A 199 -8.48 -14.78 -2.86
N SER A 200 -8.21 -13.50 -2.63
CA SER A 200 -8.56 -12.41 -3.54
C SER A 200 -7.52 -12.21 -4.67
N PHE A 201 -6.39 -12.94 -4.62
CA PHE A 201 -5.22 -12.71 -5.48
C PHE A 201 -4.78 -11.23 -5.45
N GLY A 202 -4.57 -10.67 -4.26
CA GLY A 202 -4.17 -9.26 -4.09
C GLY A 202 -5.26 -8.25 -4.48
N GLY A 203 -6.54 -8.64 -4.41
CA GLY A 203 -7.69 -7.84 -4.85
C GLY A 203 -8.01 -7.94 -6.34
N PHE A 204 -7.32 -8.79 -7.10
CA PHE A 204 -7.66 -9.11 -8.50
C PHE A 204 -9.06 -9.75 -8.64
N LEU A 205 -9.50 -10.47 -7.60
CA LEU A 205 -10.87 -10.95 -7.45
C LEU A 205 -11.69 -10.05 -6.53
N SER A 206 -12.94 -9.77 -6.91
CA SER A 206 -13.85 -8.93 -6.14
C SER A 206 -14.66 -9.76 -5.14
N THR A 207 -14.32 -9.66 -3.84
CA THR A 207 -15.01 -10.36 -2.75
C THR A 207 -16.08 -9.48 -2.09
N THR A 208 -17.34 -9.91 -2.20
CA THR A 208 -18.48 -9.37 -1.43
C THR A 208 -18.57 -10.07 -0.07
N VAL A 209 -18.83 -9.32 1.01
CA VAL A 209 -18.74 -9.82 2.40
C VAL A 209 -20.02 -9.51 3.16
N ASN A 210 -20.79 -10.55 3.53
CA ASN A 210 -22.05 -10.43 4.25
C ASN A 210 -21.89 -10.93 5.69
N TYR A 211 -22.48 -10.26 6.69
CA TYR A 211 -22.36 -10.63 8.10
C TYR A 211 -23.44 -11.63 8.56
N VAL A 212 -23.06 -12.68 9.29
CA VAL A 212 -23.95 -13.73 9.79
C VAL A 212 -24.13 -13.60 11.31
N ALA A 213 -25.10 -12.77 11.70
CA ALA A 213 -25.36 -12.46 13.11
C ALA A 213 -25.72 -13.69 13.98
N GLY A 214 -26.40 -14.68 13.41
CA GLY A 214 -26.82 -15.90 14.13
C GLY A 214 -25.68 -16.86 14.50
N CYS A 215 -24.49 -16.67 13.94
CA CYS A 215 -23.29 -17.49 14.19
C CYS A 215 -22.18 -16.72 14.92
N SER A 216 -22.43 -15.46 15.31
CA SER A 216 -21.43 -14.56 15.87
C SER A 216 -21.66 -14.29 17.36
N LEU A 217 -20.59 -14.31 18.17
CA LEU A 217 -20.65 -14.20 19.63
C LEU A 217 -19.38 -13.62 20.26
N LEU A 218 -19.49 -13.13 21.49
CA LEU A 218 -18.33 -12.86 22.35
C LEU A 218 -17.63 -14.19 22.69
N SER A 219 -16.31 -14.14 22.80
CA SER A 219 -15.44 -15.24 23.18
C SER A 219 -14.66 -14.93 24.46
N GLY A 220 -14.17 -13.69 24.61
CA GLY A 220 -13.34 -13.29 25.75
C GLY A 220 -13.28 -11.78 25.98
N VAL A 221 -12.73 -11.40 27.14
CA VAL A 221 -12.44 -10.02 27.53
C VAL A 221 -11.13 -9.96 28.30
N GLU A 222 -10.34 -8.93 28.03
CA GLU A 222 -9.05 -8.68 28.67
C GLU A 222 -8.91 -7.19 29.02
N ALA A 223 -8.12 -6.87 30.04
CA ALA A 223 -7.91 -5.49 30.46
C ALA A 223 -6.50 -5.27 31.01
N PHE A 224 -5.88 -4.18 30.55
CA PHE A 224 -4.51 -3.78 30.85
C PHE A 224 -4.47 -2.34 31.40
N ALA A 225 -3.29 -1.84 31.76
CA ALA A 225 -3.13 -0.55 32.45
C ALA A 225 -3.57 0.68 31.63
N ASP A 226 -3.53 0.59 30.30
CA ASP A 226 -3.80 1.67 29.34
C ASP A 226 -4.72 1.26 28.16
N ASN A 227 -5.02 -0.04 28.03
CA ASN A 227 -5.87 -0.58 26.99
C ASN A 227 -6.77 -1.74 27.48
N VAL A 228 -7.83 -2.05 26.75
CA VAL A 228 -8.72 -3.21 26.99
C VAL A 228 -9.09 -3.88 25.67
N SER A 229 -9.27 -5.20 25.68
CA SER A 229 -9.60 -5.98 24.48
C SER A 229 -10.88 -6.80 24.67
N VAL A 230 -11.69 -6.87 23.61
CA VAL A 230 -12.86 -7.75 23.52
C VAL A 230 -12.65 -8.69 22.34
N LEU A 231 -12.77 -10.00 22.59
CA LEU A 231 -12.66 -11.03 21.58
C LEU A 231 -14.06 -11.48 21.15
N SER A 232 -14.33 -11.45 19.85
CA SER A 232 -15.59 -11.89 19.25
C SER A 232 -15.31 -12.89 18.13
N SER A 233 -15.95 -14.06 18.15
CA SER A 233 -16.05 -14.91 16.97
C SER A 233 -17.09 -14.31 16.03
N LEU A 234 -16.69 -13.94 14.82
CA LEU A 234 -17.53 -13.26 13.84
C LEU A 234 -17.60 -14.07 12.54
N SER A 235 -18.82 -14.47 12.15
CA SER A 235 -19.07 -15.22 10.92
C SER A 235 -19.61 -14.35 9.78
N PHE A 236 -19.24 -14.73 8.56
CA PHE A 236 -19.56 -14.05 7.31
C PHE A 236 -19.89 -15.06 6.19
N THR A 237 -20.57 -14.60 5.13
CA THR A 237 -20.55 -15.29 3.83
C THR A 237 -19.79 -14.45 2.81
N LEU A 238 -18.96 -15.11 2.01
CA LEU A 238 -18.10 -14.49 1.00
C LEU A 238 -18.59 -14.86 -0.40
N THR A 239 -18.64 -13.89 -1.32
CA THR A 239 -18.99 -14.13 -2.73
C THR A 239 -17.99 -13.44 -3.63
N THR A 240 -17.20 -14.25 -4.34
CA THR A 240 -15.99 -13.83 -5.05
C THR A 240 -16.21 -13.89 -6.55
N ARG A 241 -15.78 -12.84 -7.27
CA ARG A 241 -15.98 -12.71 -8.73
C ARG A 241 -14.71 -12.31 -9.48
N PHE A 242 -14.51 -12.91 -10.65
CA PHE A 242 -13.50 -12.53 -11.63
C PHE A 242 -14.18 -11.89 -12.84
N GLY A 243 -13.84 -10.65 -13.21
CA GLY A 243 -14.40 -9.99 -14.40
C GLY A 243 -15.95 -9.89 -14.43
N GLY A 244 -16.61 -10.03 -13.29
CA GLY A 244 -18.08 -10.15 -13.16
C GLY A 244 -18.62 -11.58 -13.14
N TYR A 245 -17.85 -12.58 -13.60
CA TYR A 245 -18.17 -13.99 -13.48
C TYR A 245 -18.11 -14.44 -12.02
N LEU A 246 -19.05 -15.29 -11.61
CA LEU A 246 -19.12 -15.86 -10.27
C LEU A 246 -18.13 -17.02 -10.12
N ILE A 247 -17.20 -16.93 -9.17
CA ILE A 247 -16.24 -17.99 -8.84
C ILE A 247 -16.79 -18.79 -7.65
N ASN A 248 -16.89 -18.13 -6.49
CA ASN A 248 -17.40 -18.70 -5.25
C ASN A 248 -18.62 -17.91 -4.77
N LYS A 249 -19.60 -18.58 -4.16
CA LYS A 249 -20.85 -17.96 -3.68
C LYS A 249 -21.17 -18.40 -2.26
N ASP A 250 -21.41 -17.41 -1.40
CA ASP A 250 -21.78 -17.57 0.00
C ASP A 250 -20.87 -18.53 0.81
N THR A 251 -19.58 -18.60 0.47
CA THR A 251 -18.58 -19.39 1.21
C THR A 251 -18.55 -18.92 2.67
N PRO A 252 -18.74 -19.82 3.66
CA PRO A 252 -18.71 -19.45 5.06
C PRO A 252 -17.28 -19.11 5.50
N TYR A 253 -17.13 -17.97 6.17
CA TYR A 253 -15.88 -17.52 6.77
C TYR A 253 -16.13 -17.14 8.23
N THR A 254 -15.23 -17.50 9.14
CA THR A 254 -15.32 -17.11 10.57
C THR A 254 -13.94 -16.77 11.10
N ALA A 255 -13.84 -15.66 11.83
CA ALA A 255 -12.60 -15.25 12.47
C ALA A 255 -12.84 -14.78 13.91
N LEU A 256 -11.89 -15.11 14.79
CA LEU A 256 -11.82 -14.57 16.15
C LEU A 256 -11.18 -13.18 16.08
N ALA A 257 -12.00 -12.15 16.18
CA ALA A 257 -11.58 -10.76 16.10
C ALA A 257 -11.30 -10.19 17.49
N ARG A 258 -10.06 -9.77 17.73
CA ARG A 258 -9.67 -8.95 18.88
C ARG A 258 -9.91 -7.48 18.56
N ARG A 259 -10.84 -6.85 19.28
CA ARG A 259 -11.12 -5.40 19.20
C ARG A 259 -10.57 -4.71 20.44
N SER A 260 -9.49 -3.94 20.27
CA SER A 260 -8.75 -3.31 21.37
C SER A 260 -8.96 -1.80 21.40
N LEU A 261 -9.35 -1.27 22.57
CA LEU A 261 -9.40 0.15 22.89
C LEU A 261 -8.14 0.55 23.66
N MET A 262 -7.27 1.35 23.06
CA MET A 262 -6.02 1.85 23.66
C MET A 262 -6.12 3.36 23.90
N LEU A 263 -5.76 3.84 25.11
CA LEU A 263 -5.64 5.26 25.40
C LEU A 263 -4.55 5.91 24.55
N LEU A 264 -4.84 7.06 23.93
CA LEU A 264 -3.79 7.89 23.35
C LEU A 264 -2.99 8.62 24.47
N PRO A 265 -1.69 8.91 24.25
CA PRO A 265 -0.84 9.67 25.16
C PRO A 265 -1.47 10.98 25.67
N ARG A 266 -1.12 11.38 26.90
CA ARG A 266 -1.54 12.66 27.50
C ARG A 266 -0.71 13.83 26.98
N GLU A 267 0.61 13.65 26.95
CA GLU A 267 1.53 14.52 26.23
C GLU A 267 1.55 14.05 24.77
N VAL A 268 1.36 14.97 23.84
CA VAL A 268 1.43 14.70 22.40
C VAL A 268 2.87 14.97 21.97
N MET A 269 3.52 14.01 21.29
CA MET A 269 4.84 14.26 20.66
C MET A 269 4.80 15.51 19.76
N LEU A 270 5.85 16.32 19.80
CA LEU A 270 6.02 17.44 18.86
C LEU A 270 6.00 16.90 17.42
N PRO A 271 4.99 17.26 16.60
CA PRO A 271 4.91 16.81 15.21
C PRO A 271 6.07 17.39 14.40
N ARG A 272 6.57 16.62 13.42
CA ARG A 272 7.51 17.10 12.40
C ARG A 272 6.76 17.23 11.08
N LEU A 273 6.76 18.42 10.48
CA LEU A 273 6.14 18.65 9.17
C LEU A 273 6.84 17.78 8.11
N CYS A 274 6.08 17.06 7.28
CA CYS A 274 6.62 16.34 6.14
C CYS A 274 7.23 17.33 5.14
N ASP A 275 8.38 16.96 4.58
CA ASP A 275 8.86 17.51 3.31
C ASP A 275 8.79 16.41 2.25
N SER A 276 8.51 16.77 1.00
CA SER A 276 8.33 15.81 -0.09
C SER A 276 9.61 15.44 -0.83
N ARG A 277 10.70 16.17 -0.61
CA ARG A 277 12.03 15.83 -1.14
C ARG A 277 12.67 14.68 -0.35
N ILE A 278 11.97 14.14 0.64
CA ILE A 278 12.40 13.02 1.49
C ILE A 278 11.24 12.07 1.83
N GLY A 279 11.47 10.77 1.64
CA GLY A 279 10.46 9.72 1.75
C GLY A 279 10.12 9.33 3.18
N THR A 280 9.03 9.90 3.70
CA THR A 280 8.49 9.61 5.03
C THR A 280 7.00 9.28 4.94
N VAL A 281 6.51 8.41 5.83
CA VAL A 281 5.09 8.05 5.89
C VAL A 281 4.29 9.21 6.53
N PRO A 282 3.23 9.76 5.89
CA PRO A 282 2.53 10.94 6.39
C PRO A 282 1.23 10.63 7.15
N VAL A 283 0.88 11.51 8.10
CA VAL A 283 -0.50 11.71 8.60
C VAL A 283 -1.03 13.04 8.03
N ALA A 284 -2.22 13.03 7.44
CA ALA A 284 -2.79 14.19 6.74
C ALA A 284 -3.80 14.99 7.58
N PHE A 285 -3.75 16.31 7.46
CA PHE A 285 -4.61 17.27 8.14
C PHE A 285 -5.04 18.42 7.22
N VAL A 286 -6.13 19.09 7.57
CA VAL A 286 -6.57 20.36 6.98
C VAL A 286 -6.41 21.47 8.02
N LYS A 287 -5.49 22.42 7.80
CA LYS A 287 -5.25 23.59 8.66
C LYS A 287 -6.12 24.76 8.21
N PHE A 288 -7.06 25.15 9.06
CA PHE A 288 -7.84 26.39 8.91
C PHE A 288 -7.11 27.53 9.62
N SER A 289 -7.09 28.72 9.03
CA SER A 289 -6.61 29.93 9.70
C SER A 289 -7.49 31.15 9.38
N ASP A 290 -7.49 32.13 10.29
CA ASP A 290 -8.10 33.45 10.08
C ASP A 290 -7.15 34.44 9.36
N ARG A 291 -5.90 34.05 9.11
CA ARG A 291 -4.87 34.80 8.37
C ARG A 291 -4.78 34.41 6.89
N GLU A 292 -5.30 33.24 6.54
CA GLU A 292 -5.14 32.60 5.24
C GLU A 292 -6.41 32.72 4.39
N GLN A 293 -6.26 32.71 3.06
CA GLN A 293 -7.40 32.82 2.14
C GLN A 293 -8.13 31.47 1.89
N GLU A 294 -7.54 30.36 2.35
CA GLU A 294 -8.03 29.00 2.16
C GLU A 294 -7.59 28.08 3.31
N ALA A 295 -8.19 26.88 3.39
CA ALA A 295 -7.75 25.85 4.32
C ALA A 295 -6.68 24.97 3.64
N LYS A 296 -5.50 24.86 4.25
CA LYS A 296 -4.32 24.22 3.64
C LYS A 296 -4.19 22.76 4.05
N ALA A 297 -3.76 21.90 3.13
CA ALA A 297 -3.31 20.56 3.48
C ALA A 297 -1.99 20.66 4.27
N VAL A 298 -1.89 19.92 5.38
CA VAL A 298 -0.71 19.83 6.23
C VAL A 298 -0.44 18.37 6.53
N TYR A 299 0.82 17.96 6.52
CA TYR A 299 1.23 16.57 6.72
C TYR A 299 2.28 16.49 7.83
N TYR A 300 2.13 15.53 8.74
CA TYR A 300 3.13 15.23 9.78
C TYR A 300 3.76 13.87 9.53
N ALA A 301 5.08 13.78 9.69
CA ALA A 301 5.84 12.56 9.46
C ALA A 301 5.66 11.57 10.61
N CYS A 302 5.33 10.32 10.28
CA CYS A 302 5.25 9.22 11.23
C CYS A 302 6.64 8.91 11.80
N ARG A 303 6.80 8.96 13.13
CA ARG A 303 8.07 8.65 13.81
C ARG A 303 7.88 8.22 15.26
N TRP A 304 8.86 7.51 15.80
CA TRP A 304 8.96 7.23 17.24
C TRP A 304 9.41 8.46 18.04
N ASN A 305 8.85 8.64 19.24
CA ASN A 305 9.16 9.73 20.17
C ASN A 305 10.48 9.51 20.93
N LEU A 306 11.59 9.53 20.21
CA LEU A 306 12.93 9.31 20.77
C LEU A 306 13.47 10.58 21.45
N LYS A 307 13.86 10.44 22.72
CA LYS A 307 14.55 11.45 23.54
C LYS A 307 15.82 10.82 24.12
N PRO A 308 16.96 11.52 24.21
CA PRO A 308 18.20 10.96 24.77
C PRO A 308 18.12 10.84 26.29
N SER A 309 18.57 9.71 26.84
CA SER A 309 18.58 9.44 28.28
C SER A 309 19.55 10.32 29.08
N ASP A 310 20.56 10.88 28.42
CA ASP A 310 21.39 11.98 28.91
C ASP A 310 21.47 13.09 27.84
N PRO A 311 20.59 14.10 27.91
CA PRO A 311 20.60 15.21 26.96
C PRO A 311 21.90 16.02 26.94
N ALA A 312 22.68 16.03 28.03
CA ALA A 312 23.94 16.76 28.12
C ALA A 312 25.08 15.98 27.43
N ALA A 313 25.14 14.66 27.59
CA ALA A 313 26.06 13.80 26.85
C ALA A 313 25.73 13.79 25.35
N PHE A 314 24.45 13.72 24.98
CA PHE A 314 24.00 13.79 23.59
C PHE A 314 24.37 15.15 22.94
N ALA A 315 24.12 16.26 23.64
CA ALA A 315 24.52 17.60 23.16
C ALA A 315 26.06 17.76 23.05
N ALA A 316 26.83 17.01 23.84
CA ALA A 316 28.29 16.92 23.75
C ALA A 316 28.77 15.90 22.68
N GLY A 317 27.89 15.40 21.81
CA GLY A 317 28.22 14.49 20.71
C GLY A 317 28.55 13.05 21.14
N LYS A 318 28.20 12.65 22.37
CA LYS A 318 28.40 11.28 22.87
C LYS A 318 27.19 10.41 22.54
N LEU A 319 27.43 9.13 22.28
CA LEU A 319 26.36 8.13 22.14
C LEU A 319 25.59 7.96 23.46
N THR A 320 24.27 8.07 23.41
CA THR A 320 23.35 7.81 24.53
C THR A 320 22.27 6.82 24.12
N THR A 321 21.68 6.09 25.06
CA THR A 321 20.43 5.36 24.78
C THR A 321 19.25 6.34 24.67
N PRO A 322 18.15 5.99 24.00
CA PRO A 322 16.89 6.71 24.19
C PRO A 322 16.27 6.42 25.56
N GLU A 323 15.50 7.36 26.10
CA GLU A 323 14.64 7.16 27.29
C GLU A 323 13.66 5.98 27.11
N ARG A 324 13.19 5.80 25.87
CA ARG A 324 12.28 4.74 25.44
C ARG A 324 12.83 4.09 24.16
N PRO A 325 13.49 2.93 24.23
CA PRO A 325 13.94 2.20 23.05
C PRO A 325 12.77 1.54 22.32
N ILE A 326 12.94 1.33 21.03
CA ILE A 326 11.98 0.66 20.14
C ILE A 326 12.19 -0.85 20.30
N VAL A 327 11.41 -1.46 21.20
CA VAL A 327 11.55 -2.89 21.54
C VAL A 327 10.60 -3.73 20.69
N PHE A 328 11.17 -4.56 19.81
CA PHE A 328 10.45 -5.63 19.11
C PHE A 328 10.57 -6.95 19.87
N TYR A 329 9.43 -7.54 20.17
CA TYR A 329 9.28 -8.87 20.76
C TYR A 329 9.04 -9.90 19.64
N VAL A 330 9.84 -10.96 19.59
CA VAL A 330 9.79 -11.98 18.54
C VAL A 330 9.15 -13.25 19.08
N ASP A 331 8.17 -13.73 18.33
CA ASP A 331 7.44 -14.99 18.54
C ASP A 331 8.38 -16.19 18.71
N ASP A 332 8.13 -17.07 19.68
CA ASP A 332 8.97 -18.26 19.92
C ASP A 332 8.47 -19.53 19.21
N THR A 333 7.42 -19.41 18.38
CA THR A 333 6.95 -20.48 17.47
C THR A 333 7.67 -20.52 16.12
N PHE A 334 8.55 -19.55 15.82
CA PHE A 334 9.33 -19.52 14.59
C PHE A 334 10.26 -20.74 14.44
N PRO A 335 10.49 -21.27 13.22
CA PRO A 335 11.43 -22.36 13.01
C PRO A 335 12.89 -21.99 13.35
N ALA A 336 13.70 -23.00 13.67
CA ALA A 336 15.08 -22.82 14.11
C ALA A 336 15.92 -21.95 13.15
N GLY A 337 16.68 -21.00 13.71
CA GLY A 337 17.52 -20.05 12.96
C GLY A 337 16.80 -18.80 12.42
N TRP A 338 15.46 -18.79 12.34
CA TRP A 338 14.71 -17.60 11.88
C TRP A 338 14.85 -16.42 12.85
N TYR A 339 14.84 -16.69 14.16
CA TYR A 339 15.03 -15.66 15.19
C TYR A 339 16.31 -14.83 14.97
N ASP A 340 17.43 -15.47 14.63
CA ASP A 340 18.69 -14.75 14.39
C ASP A 340 18.68 -13.94 13.08
N ALA A 341 17.93 -14.38 12.05
CA ALA A 341 17.72 -13.60 10.84
C ALA A 341 16.85 -12.36 11.10
N ILE A 342 15.73 -12.54 11.80
CA ILE A 342 14.82 -11.47 12.25
C ILE A 342 15.61 -10.46 13.11
N ARG A 343 16.40 -10.96 14.07
CA ARG A 343 17.23 -10.14 14.95
C ARG A 343 18.32 -9.37 14.21
N ARG A 344 18.96 -9.96 13.19
CA ARG A 344 19.91 -9.23 12.32
C ARG A 344 19.21 -8.08 11.57
N GLY A 345 18.08 -8.35 10.92
CA GLY A 345 17.36 -7.34 10.13
C GLY A 345 16.80 -6.18 10.97
N LEU A 346 16.35 -6.45 12.20
CA LEU A 346 15.92 -5.40 13.12
C LEU A 346 17.11 -4.57 13.64
N LEU A 347 18.20 -5.22 14.07
CA LEU A 347 19.33 -4.54 14.70
C LEU A 347 20.23 -3.78 13.71
N SER A 348 20.18 -4.06 12.41
CA SER A 348 20.96 -3.32 11.39
C SER A 348 20.67 -1.81 11.39
N TRP A 349 19.45 -1.41 11.79
CA TRP A 349 19.05 0.00 11.92
C TRP A 349 19.84 0.77 12.98
N ASN A 350 20.43 0.10 13.98
CA ASN A 350 21.23 0.80 15.00
C ASN A 350 22.46 1.51 14.41
N ALA A 351 23.00 1.04 13.28
CA ALA A 351 24.12 1.73 12.60
C ALA A 351 23.73 3.13 12.09
N ALA A 352 22.48 3.33 11.67
CA ALA A 352 21.94 4.64 11.31
C ALA A 352 21.64 5.49 12.55
N PHE A 353 21.11 4.87 13.62
CA PHE A 353 20.85 5.58 14.88
C PHE A 353 22.13 6.06 15.59
N GLU A 354 23.22 5.30 15.56
CA GLU A 354 24.50 5.71 16.16
C GLU A 354 25.10 6.93 15.46
N LYS A 355 24.95 7.04 14.13
CA LYS A 355 25.35 8.24 13.35
C LYS A 355 24.59 9.51 13.74
N ILE A 356 23.47 9.39 14.45
CA ILE A 356 22.68 10.52 14.95
C ILE A 356 22.75 10.72 16.48
N GLY A 357 23.55 9.90 17.18
CA GLY A 357 23.81 10.00 18.62
C GLY A 357 23.11 8.95 19.50
N TYR A 358 22.30 8.05 18.93
CA TYR A 358 21.56 7.04 19.67
C TYR A 358 22.18 5.65 19.57
N ARG A 359 22.54 5.04 20.71
CA ARG A 359 22.89 3.61 20.81
C ARG A 359 21.68 2.79 21.25
N ASP A 360 21.59 1.54 20.79
CA ASP A 360 20.57 0.56 21.20
C ASP A 360 19.13 1.10 21.07
N ALA A 361 18.90 1.89 20.02
CA ALA A 361 17.63 2.55 19.73
C ALA A 361 16.56 1.54 19.33
N VAL A 362 16.93 0.56 18.50
CA VAL A 362 16.13 -0.63 18.20
C VAL A 362 16.65 -1.80 19.05
N GLN A 363 15.75 -2.49 19.74
CA GLN A 363 16.06 -3.65 20.56
C GLN A 363 15.20 -4.84 20.16
N VAL A 364 15.76 -6.05 20.26
CA VAL A 364 15.08 -7.30 19.90
C VAL A 364 15.12 -8.23 21.10
N ARG A 365 13.97 -8.78 21.46
CA ARG A 365 13.79 -9.71 22.58
C ARG A 365 12.93 -10.89 22.10
N PRO A 366 13.11 -12.13 22.61
CA PRO A 366 12.10 -13.16 22.45
C PRO A 366 10.84 -12.78 23.25
N TYR A 367 9.71 -13.45 23.00
CA TYR A 367 8.59 -13.45 23.93
C TYR A 367 9.06 -13.92 25.33
N PRO A 368 8.84 -13.12 26.40
CA PRO A 368 9.06 -13.57 27.76
C PRO A 368 8.20 -14.80 28.09
N ARG A 369 8.80 -15.80 28.75
CA ARG A 369 8.11 -17.04 29.14
C ARG A 369 7.46 -16.97 30.53
N ASP A 370 8.01 -16.15 31.41
CA ASP A 370 7.66 -16.09 32.84
C ASP A 370 7.29 -14.66 33.31
N ASP A 371 6.98 -13.74 32.38
CA ASP A 371 6.61 -12.34 32.68
C ASP A 371 5.10 -12.11 32.50
N ALA A 372 4.35 -12.14 33.59
CA ALA A 372 2.91 -11.88 33.63
C ALA A 372 2.51 -10.41 33.32
N SER A 373 3.46 -9.51 33.03
CA SER A 373 3.18 -8.16 32.52
C SER A 373 3.27 -8.04 30.98
N PHE A 374 3.77 -9.08 30.31
CA PHE A 374 3.76 -9.22 28.86
C PHE A 374 2.59 -10.10 28.39
N ASP A 375 1.88 -9.61 27.37
CA ASP A 375 0.94 -10.41 26.57
C ASP A 375 1.24 -10.08 25.10
N PRO A 376 1.53 -11.07 24.23
CA PRO A 376 1.85 -10.80 22.82
C PRO A 376 0.66 -10.25 22.01
N ASN A 377 -0.52 -10.12 22.63
CA ASN A 377 -1.75 -9.61 22.04
C ASN A 377 -2.25 -8.31 22.71
N ASP A 378 -1.51 -7.79 23.71
CA ASP A 378 -1.64 -6.41 24.14
C ASP A 378 -1.10 -5.47 23.04
N ILE A 379 -1.98 -4.62 22.52
CA ILE A 379 -1.75 -3.75 21.37
C ILE A 379 -0.63 -2.71 21.57
N LYS A 380 -0.16 -2.48 22.81
CA LYS A 380 0.95 -1.56 23.10
C LYS A 380 2.34 -2.13 22.73
N PHE A 381 2.49 -3.45 22.64
CA PHE A 381 3.79 -4.06 22.32
C PHE A 381 4.04 -4.09 20.82
N SER A 382 5.31 -3.96 20.42
CA SER A 382 5.72 -4.19 19.04
C SER A 382 6.20 -5.62 18.87
N CYS A 383 5.64 -6.34 17.89
CA CYS A 383 5.82 -7.79 17.78
C CYS A 383 6.20 -8.22 16.36
N VAL A 384 7.08 -9.22 16.24
CA VAL A 384 7.27 -9.99 15.01
C VAL A 384 6.55 -11.32 15.18
N LYS A 385 5.44 -11.52 14.47
CA LYS A 385 4.56 -12.69 14.58
C LYS A 385 4.77 -13.67 13.43
N TYR A 386 4.67 -14.96 13.72
CA TYR A 386 4.78 -16.02 12.72
C TYR A 386 3.40 -16.38 12.16
N ALA A 387 3.24 -16.33 10.84
CA ALA A 387 1.95 -16.55 10.17
C ALA A 387 1.95 -17.87 9.39
N ASN A 388 1.25 -18.88 9.91
CA ASN A 388 1.11 -20.18 9.22
C ASN A 388 0.10 -20.08 8.07
N THR A 389 0.52 -19.48 6.96
CA THR A 389 -0.29 -19.23 5.75
C THR A 389 0.49 -19.59 4.49
N MET A 390 -0.24 -19.76 3.38
CA MET A 390 0.34 -19.97 2.05
C MET A 390 0.91 -18.69 1.42
N GLY A 391 0.85 -17.54 2.10
CA GLY A 391 1.32 -16.26 1.59
C GLY A 391 2.85 -16.17 1.53
N GLU A 392 3.37 -15.42 0.57
CA GLU A 392 4.81 -15.37 0.29
C GLU A 392 5.50 -14.06 0.69
N SER A 393 4.73 -13.01 0.95
CA SER A 393 5.22 -11.67 1.32
C SER A 393 5.02 -11.37 2.80
N LEU A 394 6.04 -10.78 3.43
CA LEU A 394 5.90 -10.18 4.76
C LEU A 394 4.90 -9.01 4.71
N SER A 395 4.28 -8.70 5.85
CA SER A 395 3.49 -7.48 6.02
C SER A 395 3.86 -6.75 7.30
N SER A 396 3.68 -5.43 7.32
CA SER A 396 4.05 -4.55 8.43
C SER A 396 2.95 -3.52 8.68
N SER A 397 2.62 -3.27 9.95
CA SER A 397 1.55 -2.35 10.37
C SER A 397 1.94 -1.54 11.60
N ALA A 398 1.61 -0.25 11.65
CA ALA A 398 1.93 0.65 12.75
C ALA A 398 0.65 1.19 13.41
N ARG A 399 0.70 1.42 14.73
CA ARG A 399 -0.33 2.14 15.50
C ARG A 399 0.21 3.55 15.68
N ILE A 400 -0.43 4.52 15.05
CA ILE A 400 0.03 5.90 14.98
C ILE A 400 -0.92 6.79 15.76
N ASP A 401 -0.41 7.71 16.58
CA ASP A 401 -1.19 8.80 17.14
C ASP A 401 -1.57 9.79 16.01
N PRO A 402 -2.85 9.88 15.63
CA PRO A 402 -3.30 10.67 14.50
C PRO A 402 -3.33 12.18 14.79
N ARG A 403 -2.73 12.63 15.90
CA ARG A 403 -2.60 14.03 16.31
C ARG A 403 -1.19 14.57 16.07
N SER A 404 -0.20 13.68 15.89
CA SER A 404 1.23 14.03 15.81
C SER A 404 2.07 13.19 14.84
N GLY A 405 1.60 12.00 14.45
CA GLY A 405 2.45 11.01 13.78
C GLY A 405 3.29 10.15 14.74
N GLU A 406 3.05 10.20 16.05
CA GLU A 406 3.79 9.36 17.01
C GLU A 406 3.49 7.87 16.77
N ILE A 407 4.50 7.08 16.41
CA ILE A 407 4.38 5.63 16.32
C ILE A 407 4.40 5.07 17.75
N LEU A 408 3.33 4.36 18.11
CA LEU A 408 3.06 3.83 19.45
C LEU A 408 3.46 2.35 19.55
N SER A 409 3.13 1.56 18.54
CA SER A 409 3.50 0.14 18.42
C SER A 409 3.50 -0.31 16.96
N ALA A 410 4.21 -1.39 16.63
CA ALA A 410 4.28 -1.94 15.28
C ALA A 410 4.25 -3.48 15.25
N THR A 411 3.62 -4.07 14.23
CA THR A 411 3.62 -5.52 14.01
C THR A 411 4.21 -5.85 12.65
N ILE A 412 5.17 -6.77 12.60
CA ILE A 412 5.64 -7.42 11.37
C ILE A 412 5.13 -8.86 11.38
N CYS A 413 4.44 -9.29 10.34
CA CYS A 413 3.99 -10.67 10.16
C CYS A 413 4.79 -11.35 9.06
N ILE A 414 5.35 -12.53 9.36
CA ILE A 414 6.19 -13.30 8.44
C ILE A 414 5.50 -14.62 8.11
N PRO A 415 5.07 -14.85 6.86
CA PRO A 415 4.34 -16.07 6.51
C PRO A 415 5.25 -17.26 6.22
N HIS A 416 4.75 -18.48 6.37
CA HIS A 416 5.53 -19.71 6.18
C HIS A 416 6.14 -19.84 4.77
N ASN A 417 5.35 -19.54 3.73
CA ASN A 417 5.79 -19.68 2.33
C ASN A 417 6.76 -18.58 1.87
N VAL A 418 7.18 -17.65 2.75
CA VAL A 418 8.36 -16.80 2.50
C VAL A 418 9.59 -17.64 2.13
N THR A 419 9.68 -18.86 2.66
CA THR A 419 10.71 -19.85 2.31
C THR A 419 10.67 -20.29 0.84
N SER A 420 9.47 -20.48 0.29
CA SER A 420 9.26 -20.86 -1.11
C SER A 420 9.67 -19.72 -2.04
N ARG A 421 9.19 -18.50 -1.78
CA ARG A 421 9.55 -17.32 -2.55
C ARG A 421 11.05 -17.02 -2.49
N ILE A 422 11.63 -16.91 -1.29
CA ILE A 422 13.07 -16.61 -1.15
C ILE A 422 13.92 -17.66 -1.88
N ARG A 423 13.58 -18.95 -1.80
CA ARG A 423 14.25 -20.00 -2.61
C ARG A 423 14.16 -19.70 -4.11
N THR A 424 12.96 -19.45 -4.62
CA THR A 424 12.70 -19.26 -6.06
C THR A 424 13.34 -17.98 -6.58
N ASP A 425 13.24 -16.87 -5.82
CA ASP A 425 13.91 -15.60 -6.11
C ASP A 425 15.42 -15.80 -6.20
N LEU A 426 16.04 -16.44 -5.20
CA LEU A 426 17.48 -16.67 -5.19
C LEU A 426 17.93 -17.56 -6.36
N PHE A 427 17.20 -18.65 -6.64
CA PHE A 427 17.52 -19.56 -7.74
C PHE A 427 17.46 -18.85 -9.10
N VAL A 428 16.48 -17.97 -9.32
CA VAL A 428 16.29 -17.26 -10.60
C VAL A 428 17.14 -16.00 -10.72
N GLN A 429 17.21 -15.18 -9.68
CA GLN A 429 17.85 -13.86 -9.71
C GLN A 429 19.34 -13.90 -9.36
N LEU A 430 19.79 -14.87 -8.55
CA LEU A 430 21.21 -15.05 -8.20
C LEU A 430 21.82 -16.36 -8.70
N GLY A 431 21.06 -17.35 -9.17
CA GLY A 431 21.59 -18.65 -9.59
C GLY A 431 22.70 -18.58 -10.66
N ALA A 432 22.75 -17.53 -11.48
CA ALA A 432 23.88 -17.30 -12.36
C ALA A 432 25.18 -16.96 -11.59
N ALA A 433 25.16 -15.96 -10.72
CA ALA A 433 26.32 -15.47 -9.96
C ALA A 433 26.67 -16.28 -8.69
N ASP A 434 25.71 -17.00 -8.11
CA ASP A 434 25.86 -17.73 -6.84
C ASP A 434 25.64 -19.25 -6.99
N PRO A 435 26.69 -20.08 -6.87
CA PRO A 435 26.58 -21.54 -6.86
C PRO A 435 25.75 -22.15 -5.73
N ASP A 436 25.57 -21.47 -4.59
CA ASP A 436 24.79 -21.94 -3.44
C ASP A 436 23.29 -21.68 -3.61
N ALA A 437 22.90 -20.72 -4.45
CA ALA A 437 21.50 -20.44 -4.79
C ALA A 437 20.89 -21.49 -5.74
N ARG A 438 21.72 -22.30 -6.41
CA ARG A 438 21.34 -23.31 -7.42
C ARG A 438 20.72 -24.58 -6.82
N ARG A 439 19.99 -24.49 -5.70
CA ARG A 439 19.53 -25.65 -4.92
C ARG A 439 18.02 -25.62 -4.69
N VAL A 440 17.36 -26.76 -4.95
CA VAL A 440 15.95 -27.00 -4.61
C VAL A 440 15.72 -26.89 -3.09
N LYS A 441 16.76 -27.22 -2.30
CA LYS A 441 16.83 -27.00 -0.85
C LYS A 441 17.96 -26.02 -0.53
N MET A 442 17.57 -24.77 -0.30
CA MET A 442 18.43 -23.66 0.13
C MET A 442 19.10 -23.94 1.49
N SER A 443 20.32 -23.41 1.70
CA SER A 443 21.00 -23.51 2.99
C SER A 443 20.39 -22.57 4.04
N PRO A 444 20.38 -22.95 5.34
CA PRO A 444 19.86 -22.09 6.40
C PRO A 444 20.57 -20.74 6.52
N GLU A 445 21.85 -20.67 6.14
CA GLU A 445 22.63 -19.43 6.12
C GLU A 445 22.17 -18.48 5.01
N LEU A 446 21.96 -18.98 3.78
CA LEU A 446 21.52 -18.16 2.65
C LEU A 446 20.08 -17.66 2.87
N PHE A 447 19.19 -18.52 3.36
CA PHE A 447 17.86 -18.13 3.81
C PHE A 447 17.93 -17.06 4.91
N GLY A 448 18.78 -17.28 5.92
CA GLY A 448 18.94 -16.35 7.05
C GLY A 448 19.60 -15.02 6.69
N LYS A 449 20.20 -14.89 5.50
CA LYS A 449 20.67 -13.61 4.93
C LYS A 449 19.52 -12.89 4.22
N ALA A 450 18.83 -13.57 3.30
CA ALA A 450 17.69 -13.01 2.58
C ALA A 450 16.54 -12.56 3.52
N LEU A 451 16.15 -13.40 4.48
CA LEU A 451 15.11 -13.04 5.47
C LEU A 451 15.52 -11.85 6.34
N ALA A 452 16.82 -11.65 6.61
CA ALA A 452 17.29 -10.48 7.36
C ALA A 452 17.14 -9.18 6.54
N ALA A 453 17.35 -9.21 5.22
CA ALA A 453 17.12 -8.07 4.34
C ALA A 453 15.63 -7.70 4.26
N ASP A 454 14.75 -8.69 4.07
CA ASP A 454 13.30 -8.48 4.08
C ASP A 454 12.81 -7.90 5.41
N VAL A 455 13.25 -8.46 6.55
CA VAL A 455 12.90 -7.94 7.87
C VAL A 455 13.44 -6.53 8.10
N ALA A 456 14.65 -6.21 7.63
CA ALA A 456 15.20 -4.86 7.71
C ALA A 456 14.36 -3.84 6.93
N ARG A 457 13.87 -4.19 5.74
CA ARG A 457 12.95 -3.35 4.96
C ARG A 457 11.63 -3.09 5.69
N HIS A 458 10.99 -4.15 6.21
CA HIS A 458 9.76 -4.00 6.97
C HIS A 458 9.96 -3.26 8.30
N ALA A 459 11.14 -3.37 8.91
CA ALA A 459 11.54 -2.55 10.05
C ALA A 459 11.65 -1.06 9.67
N GLY A 460 12.19 -0.72 8.50
CA GLY A 460 12.22 0.66 7.97
C GLY A 460 10.83 1.29 7.84
N ALA A 461 9.85 0.54 7.33
CA ALA A 461 8.45 0.98 7.32
C ALA A 461 7.89 1.19 8.74
N CYS A 462 8.20 0.29 9.68
CA CYS A 462 7.88 0.45 11.10
C CYS A 462 8.66 1.59 11.81
N LEU A 463 9.68 2.15 11.17
CA LEU A 463 10.43 3.34 11.60
C LEU A 463 9.99 4.63 10.89
N GLY A 464 8.95 4.57 10.04
CA GLY A 464 8.35 5.74 9.38
C GLY A 464 8.94 6.12 8.02
N LEU A 465 9.87 5.32 7.47
CA LEU A 465 10.40 5.54 6.13
C LEU A 465 9.39 5.10 5.06
N ALA A 466 9.30 5.85 3.97
CA ALA A 466 8.53 5.46 2.79
C ALA A 466 9.35 4.56 1.84
N VAL A 467 8.66 3.84 0.95
CA VAL A 467 9.27 3.13 -0.19
C VAL A 467 9.95 4.14 -1.12
N ASN A 468 11.16 3.83 -1.60
CA ASN A 468 11.94 4.71 -2.48
C ASN A 468 12.66 3.91 -3.58
N TYR A 469 11.98 3.70 -4.71
CA TYR A 469 12.51 2.99 -5.88
C TYR A 469 13.66 3.70 -6.62
N ALA A 470 14.00 4.95 -6.23
CA ALA A 470 15.19 5.63 -6.76
C ALA A 470 16.49 5.23 -6.04
N GLY A 471 16.41 4.37 -5.03
CA GLY A 471 17.57 3.91 -4.25
C GLY A 471 18.61 3.19 -5.11
N SER A 472 18.17 2.39 -6.08
CA SER A 472 19.05 1.70 -7.03
C SER A 472 19.53 2.61 -8.16
N TYR A 473 18.65 3.48 -8.68
CA TYR A 473 18.90 4.28 -9.89
C TYR A 473 20.10 5.24 -9.73
N CYS A 474 20.43 5.62 -8.50
CA CYS A 474 21.59 6.46 -8.22
C CYS A 474 22.95 5.71 -8.24
N VAL A 475 22.95 4.37 -8.41
CA VAL A 475 24.16 3.54 -8.39
C VAL A 475 24.62 3.21 -9.82
N PRO A 476 25.88 3.54 -10.19
CA PRO A 476 26.42 3.16 -11.49
C PRO A 476 26.45 1.64 -11.70
N VAL A 477 25.86 1.13 -12.78
CA VAL A 477 25.68 -0.33 -13.02
C VAL A 477 27.00 -1.11 -12.91
N ASP A 478 28.10 -0.57 -13.42
CA ASP A 478 29.42 -1.22 -13.36
C ASP A 478 29.97 -1.33 -11.92
N SER A 479 29.53 -0.44 -11.01
CA SER A 479 29.94 -0.44 -9.59
C SER A 479 29.25 -1.54 -8.79
N LEU A 480 28.05 -1.97 -9.19
CA LEU A 480 27.36 -3.13 -8.60
C LEU A 480 28.12 -4.45 -8.83
N ARG A 481 29.03 -4.47 -9.81
CA ARG A 481 29.95 -5.59 -10.08
C ARG A 481 31.35 -5.37 -9.50
N SER A 482 31.50 -4.41 -8.58
CA SER A 482 32.75 -4.11 -7.87
C SER A 482 32.68 -4.51 -6.38
N PRO A 483 33.61 -5.37 -5.90
CA PRO A 483 33.70 -5.72 -4.48
C PRO A 483 33.91 -4.51 -3.57
N SER A 484 34.80 -3.58 -3.96
CA SER A 484 35.14 -2.41 -3.14
C SER A 484 34.03 -1.36 -3.04
N PHE A 485 33.06 -1.40 -3.95
CA PHE A 485 31.84 -0.59 -3.88
C PHE A 485 30.77 -1.33 -3.06
N THR A 486 30.42 -2.55 -3.47
CA THR A 486 29.28 -3.29 -2.90
C THR A 486 29.48 -3.69 -1.44
N GLN A 487 30.71 -3.98 -1.02
CA GLN A 487 31.04 -4.23 0.40
C GLN A 487 31.03 -2.95 1.28
N ARG A 488 30.94 -1.76 0.66
CA ARG A 488 30.93 -0.46 1.37
C ARG A 488 29.57 0.22 1.36
N TYR A 489 28.83 0.13 0.26
CA TYR A 489 27.56 0.84 0.05
C TYR A 489 26.36 -0.09 -0.16
N GLY A 490 26.56 -1.41 -0.21
CA GLY A 490 25.53 -2.36 -0.59
C GLY A 490 25.23 -2.30 -2.09
N ILE A 491 23.99 -2.61 -2.45
CA ILE A 491 23.52 -2.67 -3.86
C ILE A 491 22.51 -1.57 -4.22
N SER A 492 22.05 -0.82 -3.21
CA SER A 492 21.14 0.30 -3.35
C SER A 492 21.42 1.33 -2.26
N ALA A 493 21.15 2.61 -2.53
CA ALA A 493 21.20 3.65 -1.51
C ALA A 493 20.12 3.46 -0.43
N SER A 494 19.04 2.71 -0.70
CA SER A 494 17.94 2.47 0.24
C SER A 494 17.58 0.99 0.33
N ILE A 495 17.30 0.49 1.53
CA ILE A 495 16.65 -0.83 1.70
C ILE A 495 15.13 -0.78 1.44
N MET A 496 14.56 0.42 1.35
CA MET A 496 13.15 0.69 1.02
C MET A 496 12.84 0.61 -0.49
N ASP A 497 13.76 0.07 -1.26
CA ASP A 497 13.82 0.02 -2.73
C ASP A 497 13.24 -1.29 -3.32
N GLU A 498 12.79 -2.21 -2.45
CA GLU A 498 12.25 -3.55 -2.77
C GLU A 498 13.19 -4.47 -3.58
N LEU A 499 14.50 -4.16 -3.57
CA LEU A 499 15.58 -4.88 -4.25
C LEU A 499 16.53 -5.58 -3.25
N PRO A 500 16.22 -6.80 -2.79
CA PRO A 500 17.08 -7.54 -1.87
C PRO A 500 18.35 -8.12 -2.54
N TYR A 501 18.39 -8.29 -3.87
CA TYR A 501 19.41 -9.07 -4.58
C TYR A 501 20.10 -8.31 -5.74
N ASN A 502 21.37 -8.65 -5.99
CA ASN A 502 22.21 -8.03 -7.03
C ASN A 502 21.95 -8.64 -8.42
N LEU A 503 20.86 -8.22 -9.07
CA LEU A 503 20.38 -8.76 -10.35
C LEU A 503 21.41 -8.70 -11.50
N VAL A 504 22.34 -7.73 -11.45
CA VAL A 504 23.38 -7.52 -12.48
C VAL A 504 24.68 -8.28 -12.25
N ALA A 505 24.85 -8.92 -11.08
CA ALA A 505 26.03 -9.75 -10.80
C ALA A 505 26.11 -10.92 -11.78
N GLN A 506 27.32 -11.27 -12.23
CA GLN A 506 27.57 -12.30 -13.23
C GLN A 506 28.39 -13.47 -12.64
N PRO A 507 28.46 -14.64 -13.31
CA PRO A 507 29.35 -15.73 -12.91
C PRO A 507 30.80 -15.24 -12.69
N GLY A 508 31.38 -15.57 -11.53
CA GLY A 508 32.71 -15.10 -11.10
C GLY A 508 32.71 -13.86 -10.21
N ASP A 509 31.59 -13.15 -10.08
CA ASP A 509 31.52 -11.93 -9.24
C ASP A 509 31.46 -12.25 -7.74
N LYS A 510 30.83 -13.36 -7.34
CA LYS A 510 30.83 -13.85 -5.95
C LYS A 510 32.25 -14.17 -5.49
N GLU A 511 33.01 -14.87 -6.32
CA GLU A 511 34.39 -15.29 -6.08
C GLU A 511 35.35 -14.09 -6.00
N ARG A 512 35.02 -12.98 -6.69
CA ARG A 512 35.71 -11.68 -6.55
C ARG A 512 35.36 -10.95 -5.26
N GLY A 513 34.31 -11.36 -4.54
CA GLY A 513 33.83 -10.72 -3.31
C GLY A 513 32.77 -9.63 -3.51
N VAL A 514 32.05 -9.62 -4.64
CA VAL A 514 30.89 -8.72 -4.83
C VAL A 514 29.77 -9.10 -3.85
N ALA A 515 29.16 -8.11 -3.19
CA ALA A 515 28.00 -8.37 -2.35
C ALA A 515 26.77 -8.63 -3.23
N LEU A 516 26.15 -9.81 -3.04
CA LEU A 516 25.00 -10.24 -3.84
C LEU A 516 23.64 -9.88 -3.24
N MET A 517 23.61 -9.32 -2.03
CA MET A 517 22.38 -8.95 -1.33
C MET A 517 22.57 -7.68 -0.52
N GLN A 518 21.51 -6.89 -0.33
CA GLN A 518 21.52 -5.77 0.62
C GLN A 518 21.63 -6.30 2.06
N GLN A 519 22.55 -5.74 2.86
CA GLN A 519 22.84 -6.23 4.23
C GLN A 519 22.13 -5.43 5.34
N GLY A 520 21.52 -4.30 5.01
CA GLY A 520 20.93 -3.37 5.96
C GLY A 520 20.64 -2.01 5.29
N PRO A 521 20.37 -0.95 6.10
CA PRO A 521 20.10 0.39 5.59
C PRO A 521 21.27 0.97 4.78
N GLY A 522 20.95 1.70 3.71
CA GLY A 522 21.92 2.38 2.86
C GLY A 522 22.05 3.89 3.16
N VAL A 523 22.81 4.59 2.32
CA VAL A 523 23.13 6.04 2.46
C VAL A 523 21.88 6.92 2.52
N TYR A 524 20.84 6.58 1.75
CA TYR A 524 19.57 7.30 1.76
C TYR A 524 18.82 7.08 3.08
N ASP A 525 18.77 5.84 3.57
CA ASP A 525 18.05 5.51 4.80
C ASP A 525 18.67 6.19 6.03
N GLU A 526 20.01 6.27 6.08
CA GLU A 526 20.74 7.02 7.11
C GLU A 526 20.39 8.51 7.10
N TYR A 527 20.23 9.09 5.92
CA TYR A 527 19.80 10.48 5.74
C TYR A 527 18.34 10.70 6.19
N VAL A 528 17.43 9.76 5.92
CA VAL A 528 16.04 9.83 6.43
C VAL A 528 16.01 9.62 7.95
N VAL A 529 16.86 8.76 8.52
CA VAL A 529 16.99 8.61 9.98
C VAL A 529 17.50 9.90 10.65
N ASP A 530 18.48 10.60 10.06
CA ASP A 530 18.88 11.93 10.54
C ASP A 530 17.71 12.92 10.52
N TRP A 531 17.02 12.99 9.39
CA TRP A 531 15.91 13.92 9.18
C TRP A 531 14.67 13.59 10.04
N LEU A 532 14.41 12.33 10.38
CA LEU A 532 13.29 11.94 11.27
C LEU A 532 13.62 12.08 12.76
N TYR A 533 14.83 11.67 13.16
CA TYR A 533 15.15 11.33 14.56
C TYR A 533 16.21 12.19 15.22
N ARG A 534 17.07 12.91 14.49
CA ARG A 534 17.98 13.87 15.14
C ARG A 534 17.13 15.08 15.63
N PRO A 535 17.24 15.47 16.92
CA PRO A 535 16.52 16.63 17.45
C PRO A 535 16.89 17.95 16.75
N VAL A 536 15.98 18.93 16.82
CA VAL A 536 16.26 20.34 16.53
C VAL A 536 16.24 21.10 17.86
N PRO A 537 17.39 21.60 18.36
CA PRO A 537 17.45 22.26 19.66
C PRO A 537 16.59 23.53 19.73
N GLY A 538 15.72 23.62 20.74
CA GLY A 538 14.91 24.81 21.03
C GLY A 538 13.56 24.89 20.29
N ALA A 539 13.24 23.95 19.40
CA ALA A 539 11.93 23.91 18.75
C ALA A 539 10.78 23.65 19.74
N VAL A 540 9.70 24.41 19.63
CA VAL A 540 8.48 24.30 20.46
C VAL A 540 7.20 24.13 19.63
N THR A 541 7.27 24.42 18.33
CA THR A 541 6.25 24.20 17.30
C THR A 541 6.85 23.41 16.12
N PRO A 542 6.03 22.72 15.31
CA PRO A 542 6.51 22.07 14.08
C PRO A 542 7.18 23.06 13.12
N GLU A 543 6.65 24.28 13.05
CA GLU A 543 7.17 25.38 12.23
C GLU A 543 8.60 25.81 12.63
N ASP A 544 9.03 25.67 13.89
CA ASP A 544 10.40 25.98 14.34
C ASP A 544 11.46 25.02 13.74
N GLU A 545 11.08 23.78 13.42
CA GLU A 545 12.02 22.80 12.87
C GLU A 545 12.35 23.05 11.38
N VAL A 546 11.46 23.74 10.66
CA VAL A 546 11.46 23.84 9.19
C VAL A 546 12.80 24.31 8.64
N ALA A 547 13.34 25.44 9.13
CA ALA A 547 14.55 26.03 8.57
C ALA A 547 15.81 25.14 8.71
N GLU A 548 15.89 24.32 9.77
CA GLU A 548 16.99 23.38 9.98
C GLU A 548 16.80 22.10 9.15
N LEU A 549 15.55 21.62 9.01
CA LEU A 549 15.21 20.48 8.17
C LEU A 549 15.42 20.79 6.68
N ASP A 550 14.99 21.98 6.22
CA ASP A 550 15.27 22.54 4.89
C ASP A 550 16.78 22.58 4.62
N ARG A 551 17.57 23.09 5.57
CA ARG A 551 19.02 23.18 5.44
C ARG A 551 19.68 21.81 5.27
N ARG A 552 19.18 20.78 5.95
CA ARG A 552 19.68 19.39 5.79
C ARG A 552 19.30 18.79 4.44
N ILE A 553 18.08 19.02 3.97
CA ILE A 553 17.64 18.59 2.63
C ILE A 553 18.49 19.29 1.56
N ALA A 554 18.65 20.62 1.65
CA ALA A 554 19.46 21.41 0.72
C ALA A 554 20.93 20.94 0.68
N ALA A 555 21.53 20.61 1.84
CA ALA A 555 22.88 20.07 1.94
C ALA A 555 23.06 18.66 1.32
N ARG A 556 21.97 17.98 0.97
CA ARG A 556 21.96 16.67 0.28
C ARG A 556 21.31 16.69 -1.10
N ARG A 557 20.71 17.80 -1.52
CA ARG A 557 19.83 17.84 -2.71
C ARG A 557 20.54 17.50 -4.03
N SER A 558 21.84 17.72 -4.11
CA SER A 558 22.69 17.41 -5.27
C SER A 558 23.41 16.05 -5.17
N ASP A 559 23.20 15.27 -4.10
CA ASP A 559 23.78 13.94 -3.90
C ASP A 559 22.81 12.89 -4.48
N PRO A 560 23.16 12.15 -5.55
CA PRO A 560 22.28 11.13 -6.11
C PRO A 560 21.90 10.05 -5.10
N MET A 561 22.80 9.73 -4.16
CA MET A 561 22.56 8.75 -3.09
C MET A 561 21.56 9.25 -2.03
N CYS A 562 21.07 10.49 -2.15
CA CYS A 562 20.02 11.08 -1.33
C CYS A 562 18.74 11.42 -2.14
N LEU A 563 18.61 10.90 -3.37
CA LEU A 563 17.42 11.09 -4.20
C LEU A 563 16.22 10.30 -3.64
N TYR A 564 15.07 10.98 -3.56
CA TYR A 564 13.76 10.37 -3.32
C TYR A 564 12.88 10.51 -4.55
N THR A 565 12.14 9.44 -4.90
CA THR A 565 10.95 9.53 -5.77
C THR A 565 9.79 8.75 -5.13
N PRO A 566 8.59 9.33 -4.99
CA PRO A 566 7.43 8.62 -4.46
C PRO A 566 6.90 7.57 -5.47
N PRO A 567 6.49 6.38 -5.03
CA PRO A 567 5.97 5.33 -5.90
C PRO A 567 4.82 5.78 -6.85
N PRO A 568 4.79 5.27 -8.09
CA PRO A 568 3.79 5.67 -9.08
C PRO A 568 2.41 5.07 -8.78
N VAL A 569 1.37 5.93 -8.77
CA VAL A 569 -0.01 5.55 -8.39
C VAL A 569 -0.89 5.11 -9.59
N ALA A 570 -0.44 5.27 -10.83
CA ALA A 570 -1.19 4.80 -12.01
C ALA A 570 -0.32 4.55 -13.25
N VAL A 571 0.45 5.55 -13.69
CA VAL A 571 1.39 5.45 -14.80
C VAL A 571 2.74 5.92 -14.28
N ALA A 572 3.75 5.07 -14.38
CA ALA A 572 5.13 5.43 -14.09
C ALA A 572 5.66 6.35 -15.20
N LEU A 573 5.57 7.67 -14.98
CA LEU A 573 6.16 8.67 -15.87
C LEU A 573 7.66 8.81 -15.63
N ASP A 574 8.11 8.68 -14.38
CA ASP A 574 9.52 8.71 -14.02
C ASP A 574 10.10 7.29 -14.00
N PRO A 575 11.01 6.92 -14.93
CA PRO A 575 11.60 5.58 -14.97
C PRO A 575 12.51 5.28 -13.78
N ARG A 576 12.88 6.29 -12.97
CA ARG A 576 13.63 6.11 -11.73
C ARG A 576 12.77 5.58 -10.58
N SER A 577 11.44 5.57 -10.72
CA SER A 577 10.51 5.16 -9.68
C SER A 577 9.85 3.81 -10.02
N MET A 578 10.68 2.80 -10.29
CA MET A 578 10.23 1.47 -10.71
C MET A 578 10.72 0.37 -9.76
N PRO A 579 9.83 -0.52 -9.27
CA PRO A 579 10.24 -1.69 -8.50
C PRO A 579 11.07 -2.64 -9.39
N TYR A 580 11.98 -3.38 -8.75
CA TYR A 580 12.86 -4.37 -9.39
C TYR A 580 13.84 -3.82 -10.46
N ASN A 581 14.02 -2.50 -10.59
CA ASN A 581 15.03 -1.91 -11.48
C ASN A 581 16.38 -1.71 -10.75
N LEU A 582 17.51 -2.19 -11.27
CA LEU A 582 18.81 -2.12 -10.58
C LEU A 582 19.90 -1.32 -11.34
N GLY A 583 20.02 -0.02 -11.03
CA GLY A 583 21.14 0.84 -11.45
C GLY A 583 20.78 2.00 -12.40
N ASP A 584 21.78 2.80 -12.77
CA ASP A 584 21.64 4.05 -13.52
C ASP A 584 21.41 3.90 -15.04
N ASP A 585 21.97 2.88 -15.69
CA ASP A 585 21.69 2.53 -17.09
C ASP A 585 20.78 1.27 -17.14
N PRO A 586 19.44 1.42 -17.12
CA PRO A 586 18.52 0.29 -17.11
C PRO A 586 18.62 -0.60 -18.37
N VAL A 587 19.16 -0.07 -19.48
CA VAL A 587 19.43 -0.88 -20.69
C VAL A 587 20.62 -1.81 -20.46
N ARG A 588 21.66 -1.37 -19.74
CA ARG A 588 22.79 -2.22 -19.34
C ARG A 588 22.40 -3.19 -18.21
N ALA A 589 21.58 -2.77 -17.26
CA ALA A 589 21.07 -3.63 -16.20
C ALA A 589 20.27 -4.81 -16.78
N ALA A 590 19.24 -4.50 -17.58
CA ALA A 590 18.42 -5.51 -18.25
C ALA A 590 19.25 -6.45 -19.16
N ALA A 591 20.33 -5.96 -19.79
CA ALA A 591 21.23 -6.82 -20.57
C ALA A 591 21.96 -7.88 -19.70
N TYR A 592 22.35 -7.53 -18.46
CA TYR A 592 22.92 -8.48 -17.51
C TYR A 592 21.87 -9.43 -16.94
N GLU A 593 20.65 -8.94 -16.69
CA GLU A 593 19.51 -9.72 -16.21
C GLU A 593 19.07 -10.77 -17.23
N PHE A 594 18.87 -10.39 -18.49
CA PHE A 594 18.56 -11.32 -19.58
C PHE A 594 19.66 -12.38 -19.76
N ALA A 595 20.94 -12.00 -19.66
CA ALA A 595 22.05 -12.95 -19.70
C ALA A 595 22.03 -13.93 -18.51
N ASN A 596 21.69 -13.44 -17.31
CA ASN A 596 21.53 -14.27 -16.12
C ASN A 596 20.35 -15.25 -16.25
N TYR A 597 19.18 -14.79 -16.71
CA TYR A 597 18.02 -15.67 -16.91
C TYR A 597 18.25 -16.69 -18.03
N ALA A 598 18.95 -16.33 -19.10
CA ALA A 598 19.37 -17.29 -20.13
C ALA A 598 20.36 -18.34 -19.59
N TYR A 599 21.29 -17.93 -18.71
CA TYR A 599 22.20 -18.86 -18.03
C TYR A 599 21.46 -19.80 -17.07
N VAL A 600 20.49 -19.29 -16.29
CA VAL A 600 19.62 -20.10 -15.42
C VAL A 600 18.78 -21.07 -16.26
N MET A 601 18.03 -20.61 -17.27
CA MET A 601 17.16 -21.46 -18.09
C MET A 601 17.93 -22.56 -18.84
N LYS A 602 19.19 -22.31 -19.22
CA LYS A 602 20.07 -23.31 -19.83
C LYS A 602 20.46 -24.44 -18.86
N HIS A 603 20.70 -24.12 -17.59
CA HIS A 603 21.32 -25.03 -16.62
C HIS A 603 20.38 -25.50 -15.49
N ALA A 604 19.17 -24.93 -15.36
CA ALA A 604 18.24 -25.21 -14.27
C ALA A 604 17.90 -26.71 -14.15
N ASP A 605 17.68 -27.42 -15.26
CA ASP A 605 17.41 -28.85 -15.24
C ASP A 605 18.58 -29.67 -14.65
N GLU A 606 19.83 -29.26 -14.91
CA GLU A 606 21.04 -29.91 -14.38
C GLU A 606 21.20 -29.66 -12.87
N TRP A 607 20.80 -28.48 -12.39
CA TRP A 607 20.90 -28.09 -10.98
C TRP A 607 19.75 -28.64 -10.12
N ILE A 608 18.56 -28.73 -10.70
CA ILE A 608 17.36 -29.26 -10.06
C ILE A 608 17.37 -30.79 -10.06
N GLY A 609 17.77 -31.40 -11.18
CA GLY A 609 17.95 -32.84 -11.33
C GLY A 609 16.75 -33.65 -10.83
N ALA A 610 17.02 -34.63 -9.96
CA ALA A 610 16.02 -35.53 -9.40
C ALA A 610 15.45 -35.07 -8.03
N GLU A 611 15.79 -33.87 -7.53
CA GLU A 611 15.19 -33.36 -6.28
C GLU A 611 13.76 -32.82 -6.46
N ASP A 612 13.37 -32.50 -7.70
CA ASP A 612 12.04 -32.06 -8.14
C ASP A 612 11.43 -33.17 -9.01
N ALA A 613 10.84 -34.18 -8.36
CA ALA A 613 10.37 -35.40 -9.01
C ALA A 613 8.97 -35.27 -9.65
N ASP A 614 8.25 -34.19 -9.37
CA ASP A 614 6.91 -33.89 -9.89
C ASP A 614 6.87 -32.65 -10.83
N TYR A 615 8.04 -32.09 -11.14
CA TYR A 615 8.23 -30.94 -12.05
C TYR A 615 7.62 -29.61 -11.54
N THR A 616 7.14 -29.54 -10.30
CA THR A 616 6.54 -28.33 -9.71
C THR A 616 7.57 -27.20 -9.60
N PHE A 617 8.81 -27.48 -9.17
CA PHE A 617 9.82 -26.44 -9.02
C PHE A 617 10.34 -25.93 -10.36
N ARG A 618 10.49 -26.79 -11.39
CA ARG A 618 10.76 -26.33 -12.77
C ARG A 618 9.67 -25.39 -13.29
N SER A 619 8.41 -25.72 -13.05
CA SER A 619 7.26 -24.87 -13.42
C SER A 619 7.30 -23.50 -12.73
N LEU A 620 7.64 -23.46 -11.43
CA LEU A 620 7.83 -22.21 -10.67
C LEU A 620 9.04 -21.40 -11.16
N VAL A 621 10.13 -22.05 -11.56
CA VAL A 621 11.31 -21.38 -12.14
C VAL A 621 10.97 -20.72 -13.48
N GLN A 622 10.26 -21.39 -14.38
CA GLN A 622 9.79 -20.82 -15.65
C GLN A 622 8.88 -19.61 -15.42
N ALA A 623 7.86 -19.75 -14.56
CA ALA A 623 6.92 -18.66 -14.25
C ALA A 623 7.62 -17.46 -13.59
N SER A 624 8.60 -17.71 -12.72
CA SER A 624 9.42 -16.65 -12.11
C SER A 624 10.32 -15.96 -13.14
N VAL A 625 11.03 -16.71 -14.01
CA VAL A 625 11.83 -16.12 -15.11
C VAL A 625 10.97 -15.23 -16.02
N MET A 626 9.79 -15.70 -16.42
CA MET A 626 8.82 -14.92 -17.21
C MET A 626 8.42 -13.60 -16.50
N ASN A 627 8.17 -13.65 -15.19
CA ASN A 627 7.82 -12.50 -14.37
C ASN A 627 9.00 -11.51 -14.22
N GLN A 628 10.22 -11.99 -14.00
CA GLN A 628 11.41 -11.12 -13.94
C GLN A 628 11.71 -10.46 -15.29
N LEU A 629 11.61 -11.21 -16.40
CA LEU A 629 11.74 -10.66 -17.76
C LEU A 629 10.72 -9.54 -18.02
N TYR A 630 9.48 -9.69 -17.53
CA TYR A 630 8.48 -8.63 -17.61
C TYR A 630 8.89 -7.37 -16.84
N TYR A 631 9.38 -7.49 -15.60
CA TYR A 631 9.86 -6.32 -14.84
C TYR A 631 11.08 -5.64 -15.49
N ALA A 632 12.10 -6.39 -15.90
CA ALA A 632 13.28 -5.88 -16.58
C ALA A 632 12.91 -5.12 -17.87
N PHE A 633 12.03 -5.70 -18.69
CA PHE A 633 11.56 -5.10 -19.93
C PHE A 633 10.65 -3.89 -19.69
N VAL A 634 9.81 -3.90 -18.65
CA VAL A 634 9.00 -2.75 -18.24
C VAL A 634 9.88 -1.60 -17.76
N SER A 635 10.95 -1.86 -16.99
CA SER A 635 11.93 -0.84 -16.58
C SER A 635 12.56 -0.15 -17.80
N VAL A 636 13.05 -0.93 -18.76
CA VAL A 636 13.56 -0.37 -20.02
C VAL A 636 12.48 0.42 -20.76
N SER A 637 11.26 -0.11 -20.87
CA SER A 637 10.14 0.54 -21.57
C SER A 637 9.71 1.88 -20.95
N ALA A 638 9.92 2.08 -19.66
CA ALA A 638 9.58 3.32 -18.96
C ALA A 638 10.45 4.50 -19.41
N ASN A 639 11.62 4.21 -19.98
CA ASN A 639 12.49 5.23 -20.56
C ASN A 639 11.96 5.72 -21.92
N LEU A 640 11.11 4.95 -22.60
CA LEU A 640 10.45 5.36 -23.84
C LEU A 640 9.24 6.24 -23.50
N GLY A 641 9.34 7.53 -23.80
CA GLY A 641 8.35 8.53 -23.38
C GLY A 641 8.39 8.87 -21.89
N GLY A 642 9.46 8.47 -21.18
CA GLY A 642 9.66 8.82 -19.77
C GLY A 642 9.97 10.30 -19.54
N VAL A 643 9.66 10.79 -18.34
CA VAL A 643 9.94 12.14 -17.85
C VAL A 643 10.39 12.02 -16.39
N TYR A 644 11.64 12.36 -16.09
CA TYR A 644 12.12 12.49 -14.73
C TYR A 644 11.36 13.61 -14.01
N LEU A 645 10.89 13.35 -12.78
CA LEU A 645 10.11 14.27 -11.95
C LEU A 645 10.84 14.55 -10.64
N ASN A 646 11.09 15.82 -10.32
CA ASN A 646 11.73 16.20 -9.06
C ASN A 646 10.85 17.21 -8.31
N GLU A 647 10.53 16.91 -7.05
CA GLU A 647 9.89 17.88 -6.16
C GLU A 647 10.80 19.11 -5.99
N LYS A 648 10.29 20.29 -6.33
CA LYS A 648 11.12 21.50 -6.46
C LYS A 648 10.51 22.65 -5.66
N HIS A 649 11.27 23.16 -4.70
CA HIS A 649 11.01 24.45 -4.04
C HIS A 649 11.73 25.59 -4.77
N GLU A 650 11.31 26.84 -4.54
CA GLU A 650 12.03 28.00 -5.09
C GLU A 650 13.47 28.02 -4.57
N GLY A 651 14.43 28.29 -5.46
CA GLY A 651 15.87 28.22 -5.17
C GLY A 651 16.50 26.81 -5.23
N ASP A 652 15.74 25.72 -5.35
CA ASP A 652 16.32 24.38 -5.58
C ASP A 652 17.05 24.34 -6.95
N ALA A 653 18.21 23.68 -7.01
CA ALA A 653 19.00 23.54 -8.23
C ALA A 653 18.40 22.53 -9.21
N LEU A 654 17.66 21.52 -8.75
CA LEU A 654 17.07 20.50 -9.61
C LEU A 654 15.88 21.06 -10.41
N PRO A 655 15.75 20.77 -11.72
CA PRO A 655 14.57 21.13 -12.50
C PRO A 655 13.36 20.27 -12.10
N THR A 656 12.16 20.85 -12.10
CA THR A 656 10.91 20.14 -11.71
C THR A 656 10.63 18.91 -12.57
N TYR A 657 11.01 18.96 -13.84
CA TYR A 657 10.93 17.85 -14.77
C TYR A 657 12.06 17.89 -15.80
N LEU A 658 12.39 16.73 -16.38
CA LEU A 658 13.25 16.58 -17.56
C LEU A 658 12.73 15.43 -18.42
N SER A 659 12.70 15.59 -19.74
CA SER A 659 12.54 14.45 -20.65
C SER A 659 13.72 13.48 -20.51
N VAL A 660 13.47 12.18 -20.63
CA VAL A 660 14.53 11.18 -20.79
C VAL A 660 15.31 11.50 -22.09
N PRO A 661 16.66 11.59 -22.11
CA PRO A 661 17.41 12.03 -23.29
C PRO A 661 17.10 11.20 -24.54
N ARG A 662 16.96 11.84 -25.71
CA ARG A 662 16.63 11.19 -27.00
C ARG A 662 17.48 9.95 -27.30
N GLY A 663 18.77 10.01 -27.01
CA GLY A 663 19.69 8.87 -27.14
C GLY A 663 19.33 7.68 -26.24
N LEU A 664 18.92 7.91 -24.99
CA LEU A 664 18.50 6.85 -24.07
C LEU A 664 17.15 6.23 -24.49
N GLN A 665 16.17 7.07 -24.86
CA GLN A 665 14.87 6.57 -25.37
C GLN A 665 15.05 5.66 -26.60
N ARG A 666 15.93 6.06 -27.52
CA ARG A 666 16.25 5.30 -28.73
C ARG A 666 17.03 4.02 -28.44
N ARG A 667 18.01 4.03 -27.53
CA ARG A 667 18.70 2.80 -27.07
C ARG A 667 17.72 1.84 -26.42
N ALA A 668 16.78 2.33 -25.60
CA ALA A 668 15.77 1.51 -24.95
C ALA A 668 14.85 0.81 -25.96
N LEU A 669 14.35 1.53 -26.98
CA LEU A 669 13.56 0.92 -28.07
C LEU A 669 14.38 -0.10 -28.86
N GLN A 670 15.63 0.22 -29.20
CA GLN A 670 16.51 -0.72 -29.92
C GLN A 670 16.76 -2.00 -29.12
N PHE A 671 17.12 -1.90 -27.84
CA PHE A 671 17.34 -3.06 -26.98
C PHE A 671 16.08 -3.92 -26.84
N MET A 672 14.91 -3.30 -26.61
CA MET A 672 13.64 -4.03 -26.52
C MET A 672 13.33 -4.81 -27.81
N LEU A 673 13.64 -4.26 -28.98
CA LEU A 673 13.49 -4.97 -30.25
C LEU A 673 14.54 -6.09 -30.42
N GLU A 674 15.78 -5.86 -30.01
CA GLU A 674 16.86 -6.85 -30.06
C GLU A 674 16.55 -8.08 -29.18
N GLN A 675 15.94 -7.90 -27.99
CA GLN A 675 15.55 -9.03 -27.14
C GLN A 675 14.34 -9.84 -27.69
N LEU A 676 13.50 -9.26 -28.54
CA LEU A 676 12.34 -9.96 -29.14
C LEU A 676 12.72 -10.84 -30.34
N GLU A 677 13.88 -10.60 -30.95
CA GLU A 677 14.35 -11.31 -32.15
C GLU A 677 14.64 -12.79 -31.88
N ASP A 678 15.27 -13.09 -30.75
CA ASP A 678 15.52 -14.45 -30.28
C ASP A 678 15.17 -14.61 -28.80
N MET A 679 14.13 -15.41 -28.56
CA MET A 679 13.70 -15.85 -27.24
C MET A 679 13.69 -17.39 -27.13
N SER A 680 14.29 -18.09 -28.11
CA SER A 680 14.33 -19.56 -28.15
C SER A 680 15.16 -20.17 -27.02
N TRP A 681 16.01 -19.36 -26.36
CA TRP A 681 16.73 -19.75 -25.15
C TRP A 681 15.81 -20.06 -23.95
N LEU A 682 14.54 -19.63 -23.99
CA LEU A 682 13.51 -20.04 -23.02
C LEU A 682 12.97 -21.46 -23.29
N ASP A 683 13.11 -21.97 -24.51
CA ASP A 683 12.54 -23.24 -24.97
C ASP A 683 13.50 -24.42 -24.74
N ASN A 684 13.99 -24.57 -23.51
CA ASN A 684 14.81 -25.70 -23.09
C ASN A 684 13.95 -26.98 -23.03
N GLU A 685 14.10 -27.85 -24.04
CA GLU A 685 13.37 -29.12 -24.18
C GLU A 685 13.30 -29.92 -22.87
N ARG A 686 14.41 -30.09 -22.14
CA ARG A 686 14.43 -30.90 -20.92
C ARG A 686 13.66 -30.28 -19.76
N LEU A 687 13.74 -28.96 -19.64
CA LEU A 687 13.06 -28.19 -18.61
C LEU A 687 11.56 -28.09 -18.89
N ASN A 688 11.17 -28.04 -20.17
CA ASN A 688 9.84 -27.65 -20.59
C ASN A 688 8.94 -28.85 -20.99
N LYS A 689 9.50 -29.98 -21.44
CA LYS A 689 8.74 -31.12 -22.02
C LYS A 689 7.64 -31.72 -21.13
N ASP A 690 7.78 -31.65 -19.80
CA ASP A 690 6.81 -32.19 -18.84
C ASP A 690 5.91 -31.11 -18.22
N VAL A 691 6.05 -29.83 -18.64
CA VAL A 691 5.21 -28.72 -18.17
C VAL A 691 4.07 -28.48 -19.16
N VAL A 692 2.84 -28.75 -18.71
CA VAL A 692 1.69 -29.06 -19.58
C VAL A 692 1.12 -27.85 -20.36
N GLU A 693 1.29 -26.63 -19.86
CA GLU A 693 0.48 -25.48 -20.33
C GLU A 693 1.12 -24.63 -21.45
N VAL A 694 2.35 -24.91 -21.87
CA VAL A 694 3.14 -24.02 -22.74
C VAL A 694 3.68 -24.74 -23.98
N VAL A 695 3.31 -24.26 -25.18
CA VAL A 695 3.79 -24.80 -26.47
C VAL A 695 5.18 -24.24 -26.85
N SER A 696 5.40 -22.95 -26.59
CA SER A 696 6.72 -22.29 -26.56
C SER A 696 6.64 -21.15 -25.55
N LEU A 697 7.59 -21.13 -24.61
CA LEU A 697 7.76 -20.07 -23.64
C LEU A 697 8.40 -18.84 -24.32
N GLY A 698 9.28 -19.08 -25.30
CA GLY A 698 9.85 -18.04 -26.15
C GLY A 698 8.81 -17.25 -26.95
N GLU A 699 7.81 -17.93 -27.53
CA GLU A 699 6.69 -17.28 -28.23
C GLU A 699 5.75 -16.54 -27.28
N TYR A 700 5.36 -17.16 -26.16
CA TYR A 700 4.51 -16.52 -25.15
C TYR A 700 5.13 -15.22 -24.62
N CYS A 701 6.40 -15.26 -24.22
CA CYS A 701 7.11 -14.10 -23.73
C CYS A 701 7.25 -13.02 -24.81
N ARG A 702 7.50 -13.38 -26.08
CA ARG A 702 7.58 -12.41 -27.18
C ARG A 702 6.27 -11.64 -27.37
N ASP A 703 5.14 -12.33 -27.39
CA ASP A 703 3.83 -11.69 -27.56
C ASP A 703 3.47 -10.81 -26.34
N MET A 704 3.75 -11.28 -25.12
CA MET A 704 3.57 -10.52 -23.88
C MET A 704 4.38 -9.22 -23.86
N LEU A 705 5.68 -9.30 -24.16
CA LEU A 705 6.60 -8.15 -24.11
C LEU A 705 6.38 -7.18 -25.27
N SER A 706 5.97 -7.65 -26.45
CA SER A 706 5.70 -6.79 -27.61
C SER A 706 4.60 -5.75 -27.35
N ASP A 707 3.56 -6.09 -26.58
CA ASP A 707 2.48 -5.16 -26.22
C ASP A 707 2.95 -4.03 -25.29
N VAL A 708 4.02 -4.25 -24.51
CA VAL A 708 4.64 -3.22 -23.66
C VAL A 708 5.22 -2.08 -24.52
N ILE A 709 5.93 -2.40 -25.61
CA ILE A 709 6.49 -1.39 -26.53
C ILE A 709 5.37 -0.49 -27.06
N PHE A 710 4.28 -1.09 -27.57
CA PHE A 710 3.17 -0.34 -28.18
C PHE A 710 2.36 0.49 -27.19
N LYS A 711 2.34 0.12 -25.89
CA LYS A 711 1.80 0.94 -24.81
C LYS A 711 2.67 2.18 -24.57
N SER A 712 3.98 2.02 -24.44
CA SER A 712 4.92 3.13 -24.16
C SER A 712 5.02 4.17 -25.28
N LEU A 713 4.62 3.84 -26.52
CA LEU A 713 4.48 4.85 -27.58
C LEU A 713 3.49 5.99 -27.25
N SER A 714 2.58 5.78 -26.29
CA SER A 714 1.56 6.77 -25.91
C SER A 714 2.04 7.87 -24.96
N THR A 715 3.21 7.73 -24.33
CA THR A 715 3.82 8.76 -23.46
C THR A 715 4.86 9.62 -24.20
N LEU A 716 5.31 9.20 -25.39
CA LEU A 716 6.33 9.90 -26.18
C LEU A 716 5.98 11.36 -26.45
N ASP A 717 4.73 11.68 -26.78
CA ASP A 717 4.31 13.05 -27.09
C ASP A 717 4.37 13.97 -25.84
N LEU A 718 4.12 13.42 -24.65
CA LEU A 718 4.31 14.13 -23.39
C LEU A 718 5.80 14.41 -23.13
N SER A 719 6.66 13.40 -23.27
CA SER A 719 8.11 13.56 -23.09
C SER A 719 8.73 14.51 -24.11
N ALA A 720 8.32 14.41 -25.37
CA ALA A 720 8.72 15.31 -26.44
C ALA A 720 8.34 16.77 -26.14
N SER A 721 7.19 17.02 -25.51
CA SER A 721 6.79 18.36 -25.04
C SER A 721 7.63 18.92 -23.86
N LYS A 722 8.68 18.21 -23.43
CA LYS A 722 9.58 18.52 -22.30
C LYS A 722 11.07 18.40 -22.69
N SER A 723 11.39 18.41 -23.99
CA SER A 723 12.77 18.36 -24.51
C SER A 723 12.98 19.34 -25.67
N ASP A 724 14.15 19.96 -25.73
CA ASP A 724 14.62 20.71 -26.89
C ASP A 724 15.16 19.79 -28.01
N ASP A 725 15.60 18.57 -27.65
CA ASP A 725 15.90 17.46 -28.56
C ASP A 725 14.98 16.27 -28.20
N PRO A 726 13.73 16.23 -28.71
CA PRO A 726 12.76 15.20 -28.36
C PRO A 726 12.99 13.91 -29.16
N TYR A 727 12.76 12.74 -28.55
CA TYR A 727 12.43 11.53 -29.32
C TYR A 727 10.91 11.52 -29.52
N THR A 728 10.44 11.67 -30.75
CA THR A 728 9.01 11.77 -31.04
C THR A 728 8.37 10.40 -31.25
N GLN A 729 7.04 10.31 -31.18
CA GLN A 729 6.32 9.08 -31.55
C GLN A 729 6.58 8.69 -33.01
N ASP A 730 6.84 9.65 -33.90
CA ASP A 730 7.16 9.37 -35.29
C ASP A 730 8.61 8.87 -35.49
N ASP A 731 9.59 9.38 -34.74
CA ASP A 731 10.95 8.81 -34.73
C ASP A 731 10.91 7.33 -34.30
N ALA A 732 10.16 7.03 -33.23
CA ALA A 732 9.99 5.69 -32.70
C ALA A 732 9.26 4.76 -33.70
N MET A 733 8.20 5.25 -34.35
CA MET A 733 7.48 4.50 -35.38
C MET A 733 8.30 4.28 -36.65
N ASP A 734 9.15 5.22 -37.05
CA ASP A 734 10.07 5.07 -38.18
C ASP A 734 11.23 4.13 -37.85
N ASP A 735 11.76 4.16 -36.63
CA ASP A 735 12.74 3.17 -36.15
C ASP A 735 12.12 1.76 -36.10
N LEU A 736 10.90 1.62 -35.54
CA LEU A 736 10.12 0.38 -35.57
C LEU A 736 9.90 -0.14 -36.99
N TYR A 737 9.41 0.71 -37.90
CA TYR A 737 9.17 0.36 -39.30
C TYR A 737 10.46 -0.13 -39.97
N ARG A 738 11.56 0.63 -39.84
CA ARG A 738 12.85 0.30 -40.46
C ARG A 738 13.48 -0.96 -39.86
N TYR A 739 13.35 -1.19 -38.56
CA TYR A 739 13.91 -2.37 -37.88
C TYR A 739 13.15 -3.65 -38.21
N ILE A 740 11.81 -3.61 -38.11
CA ILE A 740 10.94 -4.79 -38.27
C ILE A 740 10.86 -5.23 -39.75
N LEU A 741 10.83 -4.28 -40.69
CA LEU A 741 10.68 -4.58 -42.12
C LEU A 741 12.03 -4.71 -42.88
N ARG A 742 13.16 -4.68 -42.17
CA ARG A 742 14.51 -4.69 -42.78
C ARG A 742 14.77 -5.86 -43.73
N ASP A 743 14.24 -7.04 -43.42
CA ASP A 743 14.46 -8.24 -44.22
C ASP A 743 13.58 -8.25 -45.47
N VAL A 744 12.32 -7.83 -45.33
CA VAL A 744 11.38 -7.59 -46.44
C VAL A 744 11.96 -6.57 -47.42
N ALA A 745 12.53 -5.48 -46.92
CA ALA A 745 13.15 -4.43 -47.72
C ALA A 745 14.46 -4.87 -48.40
N ALA A 746 15.18 -5.83 -47.79
CA ALA A 746 16.42 -6.39 -48.35
C ALA A 746 16.21 -7.65 -49.20
N GLY A 747 14.98 -8.16 -49.33
CA GLY A 747 14.68 -9.43 -50.00
C GLY A 747 15.24 -10.67 -49.27
N ARG A 748 15.48 -10.57 -47.96
CA ARG A 748 15.94 -11.68 -47.10
C ARG A 748 14.76 -12.50 -46.55
N GLU A 749 15.07 -13.71 -46.08
CA GLU A 749 14.12 -14.55 -45.33
C GLU A 749 13.96 -14.01 -43.89
N SER A 750 12.72 -13.83 -43.44
CA SER A 750 12.45 -13.45 -42.03
C SER A 750 12.41 -14.68 -41.11
N THR A 751 12.88 -14.51 -39.88
CA THR A 751 12.62 -15.44 -38.76
C THR A 751 11.12 -15.42 -38.38
N GLU A 752 10.62 -16.47 -37.72
CA GLU A 752 9.23 -16.46 -37.22
C GLU A 752 8.98 -15.31 -36.23
N ALA A 753 9.97 -14.99 -35.38
CA ALA A 753 9.95 -13.81 -34.50
C ALA A 753 9.75 -12.50 -35.28
N ASN A 754 10.48 -12.30 -36.39
CA ASN A 754 10.34 -11.12 -37.23
C ASN A 754 9.00 -11.12 -37.99
N ILE A 755 8.49 -12.28 -38.42
CA ILE A 755 7.13 -12.43 -39.00
C ILE A 755 6.05 -12.04 -37.98
N ALA A 756 6.17 -12.44 -36.72
CA ALA A 756 5.26 -12.05 -35.63
C ALA A 756 5.29 -10.52 -35.41
N MET A 757 6.49 -9.93 -35.27
CA MET A 757 6.66 -8.48 -35.12
C MET A 757 6.07 -7.70 -36.32
N GLN A 758 6.22 -8.19 -37.55
CA GLN A 758 5.60 -7.60 -38.75
C GLN A 758 4.07 -7.57 -38.65
N ARG A 759 3.44 -8.64 -38.13
CA ARG A 759 1.99 -8.73 -37.92
C ARG A 759 1.53 -7.76 -36.83
N LEU A 760 2.25 -7.67 -35.71
CA LEU A 760 1.92 -6.75 -34.62
C LEU A 760 2.07 -5.28 -35.03
N LEU A 761 3.14 -4.93 -35.76
CA LEU A 761 3.31 -3.60 -36.35
C LEU A 761 2.14 -3.26 -37.28
N LEU A 762 1.76 -4.17 -38.18
CA LEU A 762 0.64 -3.93 -39.10
C LEU A 762 -0.69 -3.74 -38.35
N ILE A 763 -0.96 -4.54 -37.29
CA ILE A 763 -2.16 -4.40 -36.46
C ILE A 763 -2.19 -3.04 -35.76
N ASN A 764 -1.05 -2.55 -35.25
CA ASN A 764 -0.95 -1.22 -34.64
C ASN A 764 -1.20 -0.11 -35.68
N VAL A 765 -0.52 -0.19 -36.84
CA VAL A 765 -0.66 0.79 -37.93
C VAL A 765 -2.10 0.85 -38.43
N ILE A 766 -2.75 -0.28 -38.71
CA ILE A 766 -4.17 -0.33 -39.12
C ILE A 766 -5.08 0.28 -38.04
N ARG A 767 -4.89 -0.09 -36.76
CA ARG A 767 -5.70 0.40 -35.63
C ARG A 767 -5.65 1.92 -35.50
N ASN A 768 -4.50 2.53 -35.81
CA ASN A 768 -4.25 3.96 -35.64
C ASN A 768 -4.33 4.78 -36.95
N ALA A 769 -4.54 4.16 -38.12
CA ALA A 769 -4.61 4.83 -39.43
C ALA A 769 -6.00 5.39 -39.80
N GLY A 770 -7.01 5.29 -38.92
CA GLY A 770 -8.37 5.78 -39.16
C GLY A 770 -9.20 4.99 -40.18
N VAL A 771 -8.63 3.95 -40.81
CA VAL A 771 -9.27 3.21 -41.93
C VAL A 771 -10.32 2.18 -41.53
N VAL A 772 -10.40 1.80 -40.25
CA VAL A 772 -11.34 0.77 -39.77
C VAL A 772 -12.54 1.41 -39.10
N THR A 773 -13.75 1.15 -39.61
CA THR A 773 -14.99 1.53 -38.96
C THR A 773 -15.11 0.81 -37.59
N GLN A 774 -15.24 1.57 -36.50
CA GLN A 774 -15.29 1.02 -35.14
C GLN A 774 -16.62 0.28 -34.87
N THR A 775 -16.72 -0.94 -35.38
CA THR A 775 -17.88 -1.83 -35.21
C THR A 775 -17.95 -2.33 -33.77
N ARG A 776 -18.84 -1.70 -32.99
CA ARG A 776 -19.21 -2.07 -31.61
C ARG A 776 -18.04 -2.07 -30.60
N ARG A 777 -17.76 -0.88 -30.05
CA ARG A 777 -17.65 -0.80 -28.58
C ARG A 777 -18.93 -1.39 -27.97
N SER A 778 -18.79 -2.13 -26.86
CA SER A 778 -19.94 -2.62 -26.09
C SER A 778 -20.78 -1.45 -25.56
N ALA A 779 -22.05 -1.72 -25.23
CA ALA A 779 -23.06 -0.69 -25.00
C ALA A 779 -22.87 0.10 -23.69
N ALA A 780 -21.96 1.09 -23.70
CA ALA A 780 -21.83 2.14 -22.71
C ALA A 780 -21.47 3.48 -23.39
N SER A 781 -22.15 4.56 -23.00
CA SER A 781 -21.98 5.94 -23.51
C SER A 781 -21.98 6.13 -25.03
N ALA A 782 -23.17 6.28 -25.61
CA ALA A 782 -23.33 6.84 -26.96
C ALA A 782 -23.06 8.36 -26.97
N SER A 783 -21.79 8.76 -27.06
CA SER A 783 -21.37 10.17 -27.23
C SER A 783 -20.12 10.36 -28.10
N ALA A 784 -19.46 9.30 -28.55
CA ALA A 784 -18.16 9.34 -29.24
C ALA A 784 -18.20 9.74 -30.74
N PHE A 785 -19.29 10.38 -31.20
CA PHE A 785 -19.46 10.86 -32.59
C PHE A 785 -19.92 12.34 -32.65
N ALA A 786 -19.53 13.13 -31.66
CA ALA A 786 -19.11 14.50 -31.96
C ALA A 786 -17.60 14.46 -32.26
N GLY A 787 -17.12 15.26 -33.23
CA GLY A 787 -15.68 15.48 -33.41
C GLY A 787 -15.06 16.14 -32.18
N GLU A 788 -13.73 16.26 -32.14
CA GLU A 788 -12.98 16.78 -30.98
C GLU A 788 -13.31 18.25 -30.65
N ALA A 789 -14.44 18.45 -29.96
CA ALA A 789 -14.72 19.66 -29.26
C ALA A 789 -13.67 19.82 -28.15
N LEU A 790 -12.93 20.93 -28.21
CA LEU A 790 -12.15 21.44 -27.07
C LEU A 790 -12.98 21.26 -25.80
N PRO A 791 -12.44 20.61 -24.75
CA PRO A 791 -13.23 20.11 -23.63
C PRO A 791 -14.08 21.24 -23.06
N ASP A 792 -15.40 21.09 -23.22
CA ASP A 792 -16.42 22.13 -23.04
C ASP A 792 -16.06 23.09 -21.89
N ALA A 793 -16.16 24.40 -22.11
CA ALA A 793 -15.85 25.40 -21.08
C ALA A 793 -16.61 25.14 -19.77
N ALA A 794 -17.83 24.58 -19.83
CA ALA A 794 -18.55 24.12 -18.64
C ALA A 794 -18.03 22.78 -18.09
N ALA A 795 -17.46 21.87 -18.87
CA ALA A 795 -16.74 20.68 -18.40
C ALA A 795 -15.41 21.02 -17.73
N LEU A 796 -14.58 21.89 -18.32
CA LEU A 796 -13.39 22.46 -17.68
C LEU A 796 -13.76 23.24 -16.42
N SER A 797 -14.80 24.11 -16.48
CA SER A 797 -15.29 24.83 -15.30
C SER A 797 -15.84 23.88 -14.23
N ARG A 798 -16.51 22.78 -14.59
CA ARG A 798 -16.93 21.73 -13.65
C ARG A 798 -15.71 21.05 -13.00
N ARG A 799 -14.68 20.69 -13.75
CA ARG A 799 -13.46 20.07 -13.21
C ARG A 799 -12.70 21.04 -12.29
N ALA A 800 -12.57 22.31 -12.67
CA ALA A 800 -11.97 23.36 -11.84
C ALA A 800 -12.81 23.74 -10.61
N LYS A 801 -14.15 23.64 -10.69
CA LYS A 801 -15.05 23.80 -9.54
C LYS A 801 -15.01 22.60 -8.60
N MET A 802 -14.92 21.37 -9.13
CA MET A 802 -14.73 20.18 -8.30
C MET A 802 -13.38 20.20 -7.60
N ALA A 803 -12.30 20.64 -8.27
CA ALA A 803 -11.00 20.89 -7.63
C ALA A 803 -11.12 21.83 -6.41
N ARG A 804 -11.82 22.96 -6.58
CA ARG A 804 -12.08 23.96 -5.51
C ARG A 804 -13.07 23.51 -4.43
N VAL A 805 -13.78 22.39 -4.59
CA VAL A 805 -14.82 21.90 -3.66
C VAL A 805 -14.44 20.58 -3.01
N PHE A 806 -13.57 19.80 -3.65
CA PHE A 806 -13.01 18.54 -3.16
C PHE A 806 -11.47 18.60 -3.28
N PRO A 807 -10.75 19.22 -2.32
CA PRO A 807 -9.29 19.27 -2.33
C PRO A 807 -8.64 17.88 -2.38
N GLU A 808 -9.29 16.87 -1.78
CA GLU A 808 -8.88 15.46 -1.88
C GLU A 808 -8.82 14.92 -3.33
N MET A 809 -9.48 15.58 -4.30
CA MET A 809 -9.42 15.25 -5.73
C MET A 809 -8.39 16.09 -6.52
N THR A 810 -7.77 17.11 -5.93
CA THR A 810 -6.68 17.89 -6.56
C THR A 810 -5.67 18.39 -5.54
N SER A 811 -4.48 17.82 -5.56
CA SER A 811 -3.35 18.22 -4.71
C SER A 811 -2.92 19.68 -4.94
N ASP A 812 -2.89 20.42 -3.84
CA ASP A 812 -2.40 21.79 -3.67
C ASP A 812 -1.81 21.91 -2.23
N PRO A 813 -0.90 22.86 -1.95
CA PRO A 813 0.44 22.72 -2.50
C PRO A 813 1.52 22.53 -1.42
N VAL A 814 1.38 21.50 -0.57
CA VAL A 814 2.57 20.78 -0.07
C VAL A 814 2.87 19.68 -1.09
N SER A 815 3.43 20.10 -2.23
CA SER A 815 3.71 19.24 -3.40
C SER A 815 4.48 18.00 -2.99
N GLY A 816 4.08 16.81 -3.46
CA GLY A 816 4.89 15.59 -3.38
C GLY A 816 4.70 14.66 -2.18
N VAL A 817 3.96 15.07 -1.13
CA VAL A 817 3.42 14.09 -0.15
C VAL A 817 2.27 13.27 -0.76
N LEU A 818 1.66 13.80 -1.83
CA LEU A 818 0.83 13.08 -2.79
C LEU A 818 1.49 13.23 -4.19
N PRO A 819 1.29 12.28 -5.12
CA PRO A 819 1.99 12.28 -6.42
C PRO A 819 1.82 13.59 -7.22
N MET A 820 2.87 13.99 -7.94
CA MET A 820 2.81 15.11 -8.89
C MET A 820 1.76 14.86 -9.98
N ARG A 821 0.59 15.49 -9.79
CA ARG A 821 -0.48 15.80 -10.76
C ARG A 821 -0.50 14.95 -12.05
N SER A 822 -1.28 13.86 -12.03
CA SER A 822 -1.79 13.20 -13.23
C SER A 822 -2.89 14.00 -13.94
N VAL A 823 -2.69 15.31 -14.15
CA VAL A 823 -3.57 16.15 -14.98
C VAL A 823 -3.29 15.82 -16.45
N ALA A 824 -3.88 14.71 -16.89
CA ALA A 824 -3.74 14.17 -18.22
C ALA A 824 -4.42 15.05 -19.28
N PHE A 825 -3.76 16.15 -19.65
CA PHE A 825 -3.92 16.80 -20.95
C PHE A 825 -3.29 15.92 -22.04
N MET A 826 -3.74 14.66 -22.16
CA MET A 826 -3.42 13.77 -23.27
C MET A 826 -4.18 14.25 -24.52
N VAL A 827 -3.73 15.38 -25.08
CA VAL A 827 -3.99 15.71 -26.47
C VAL A 827 -3.30 14.62 -27.28
N ARG A 828 -4.07 13.70 -27.86
CA ARG A 828 -3.53 12.79 -28.87
C ARG A 828 -3.24 13.63 -30.11
N PRO A 829 -2.00 13.75 -30.60
CA PRO A 829 -1.77 14.39 -31.88
C PRO A 829 -2.52 13.61 -32.98
N ALA A 830 -3.02 14.32 -33.99
CA ALA A 830 -3.55 13.71 -35.19
C ALA A 830 -2.40 13.01 -35.94
N VAL A 831 -2.24 11.71 -35.67
CA VAL A 831 -1.22 10.83 -36.29
C VAL A 831 -1.84 9.86 -37.29
N ASP A 832 -3.17 9.86 -37.43
CA ASP A 832 -3.94 9.00 -38.32
C ASP A 832 -3.47 9.09 -39.77
N TYR A 833 -3.27 10.30 -40.31
CA TYR A 833 -2.74 10.48 -41.66
C TYR A 833 -1.30 9.95 -41.83
N LYS A 834 -0.48 9.97 -40.76
CA LYS A 834 0.89 9.42 -40.77
C LYS A 834 0.88 7.89 -40.75
N ARG A 835 0.03 7.29 -39.91
CA ARG A 835 -0.15 5.83 -39.87
C ARG A 835 -0.84 5.33 -41.16
N TYR A 836 -1.72 6.12 -41.78
CA TYR A 836 -2.25 5.87 -43.12
C TYR A 836 -1.16 5.87 -44.21
N GLY A 837 -0.26 6.87 -44.21
CA GLY A 837 0.91 6.89 -45.10
C GLY A 837 1.77 5.64 -44.93
N MET A 838 2.13 5.31 -43.68
CA MET A 838 2.88 4.10 -43.34
C MET A 838 2.18 2.81 -43.80
N LEU A 839 0.84 2.73 -43.72
CA LEU A 839 0.05 1.60 -44.22
C LEU A 839 0.17 1.43 -45.74
N LEU A 840 0.22 2.54 -46.49
CA LEU A 840 0.45 2.52 -47.94
C LEU A 840 1.89 2.12 -48.29
N ASP A 841 2.88 2.56 -47.52
CA ASP A 841 4.28 2.15 -47.72
C ASP A 841 4.51 0.68 -47.37
N MET A 842 3.90 0.14 -46.30
CA MET A 842 3.86 -1.31 -46.05
C MET A 842 3.24 -2.07 -47.23
N LYS A 843 2.13 -1.55 -47.81
CA LYS A 843 1.47 -2.14 -48.98
C LYS A 843 2.39 -2.20 -50.21
N LYS A 844 3.11 -1.10 -50.46
CA LYS A 844 4.09 -0.99 -51.54
C LYS A 844 5.27 -1.94 -51.31
N LEU A 845 5.78 -2.02 -50.09
CA LEU A 845 6.90 -2.88 -49.71
C LEU A 845 6.58 -4.36 -49.92
N TYR A 846 5.49 -4.88 -49.34
CA TYR A 846 5.10 -6.28 -49.51
C TYR A 846 4.79 -6.64 -50.96
N ARG A 847 4.21 -5.70 -51.74
CA ARG A 847 3.96 -5.90 -53.18
C ARG A 847 5.26 -6.02 -53.97
N ASN A 848 6.25 -5.17 -53.68
CA ASN A 848 7.58 -5.27 -54.29
C ASN A 848 8.29 -6.56 -53.87
N ALA A 849 8.17 -6.97 -52.61
CA ALA A 849 8.78 -8.18 -52.07
C ALA A 849 8.31 -9.47 -52.77
N LEU A 850 7.09 -9.51 -53.31
CA LEU A 850 6.61 -10.63 -54.14
C LEU A 850 7.39 -10.81 -55.46
N GLY A 851 8.08 -9.78 -55.95
CA GLY A 851 8.96 -9.84 -57.12
C GLY A 851 10.41 -10.22 -56.80
N THR A 852 10.75 -10.47 -55.53
CA THR A 852 12.10 -10.85 -55.08
C THR A 852 12.28 -12.37 -55.05
N PRO A 853 13.52 -12.91 -55.02
CA PRO A 853 13.79 -14.34 -54.90
C PRO A 853 13.52 -14.92 -53.49
N ALA A 854 12.60 -14.34 -52.71
CA ALA A 854 12.18 -14.85 -51.41
C ALA A 854 11.52 -16.25 -51.50
N SER A 855 11.48 -17.00 -50.40
CA SER A 855 10.84 -18.31 -50.36
C SER A 855 9.31 -18.24 -50.58
N GLU A 856 8.66 -19.35 -50.96
CA GLU A 856 7.19 -19.38 -51.01
C GLU A 856 6.54 -19.24 -49.61
N ARG A 857 7.25 -19.58 -48.53
CA ARG A 857 6.83 -19.27 -47.14
C ARG A 857 6.72 -17.75 -46.97
N MET A 858 7.76 -17.01 -47.32
CA MET A 858 7.76 -15.54 -47.26
C MET A 858 6.75 -14.93 -48.24
N LYS A 859 6.62 -15.42 -49.48
CA LYS A 859 5.60 -14.92 -50.41
C LYS A 859 4.18 -15.19 -49.90
N ASN A 860 3.92 -16.30 -49.22
CA ASN A 860 2.62 -16.55 -48.59
C ASN A 860 2.34 -15.60 -47.43
N HIS A 861 3.34 -15.30 -46.59
CA HIS A 861 3.25 -14.24 -45.59
C HIS A 861 2.98 -12.87 -46.23
N TYR A 862 3.73 -12.47 -47.27
CA TYR A 862 3.52 -11.20 -47.98
C TYR A 862 2.12 -11.12 -48.63
N ARG A 863 1.62 -12.22 -49.22
CA ARG A 863 0.24 -12.35 -49.74
C ARG A 863 -0.80 -12.14 -48.62
N TYR A 864 -0.58 -12.70 -47.43
CA TYR A 864 -1.45 -12.53 -46.26
C TYR A 864 -1.42 -11.10 -45.70
N MET A 865 -0.24 -10.49 -45.58
CA MET A 865 -0.09 -9.11 -45.12
C MET A 865 -0.75 -8.12 -46.09
N LEU A 866 -0.59 -8.32 -47.40
CA LEU A 866 -1.32 -7.56 -48.42
C LEU A 866 -2.83 -7.74 -48.30
N LEU A 867 -3.33 -8.97 -48.08
CA LEU A 867 -4.76 -9.23 -47.88
C LEU A 867 -5.31 -8.51 -46.63
N ALA A 868 -4.54 -8.44 -45.54
CA ALA A 868 -4.93 -7.68 -44.36
C ALA A 868 -5.00 -6.17 -44.63
N ILE A 869 -4.02 -5.62 -45.35
CA ILE A 869 -4.00 -4.21 -45.77
C ILE A 869 -5.14 -3.90 -46.76
N ASP A 870 -5.39 -4.75 -47.75
CA ASP A 870 -6.46 -4.60 -48.73
C ASP A 870 -7.86 -4.80 -48.12
N ARG A 871 -7.99 -5.47 -46.98
CA ARG A 871 -9.22 -5.49 -46.17
C ARG A 871 -9.38 -4.20 -45.37
N ALA A 872 -8.32 -3.72 -44.71
CA ALA A 872 -8.36 -2.49 -43.93
C ALA A 872 -8.58 -1.23 -44.77
N LEU A 873 -8.13 -1.20 -46.03
CA LEU A 873 -8.34 -0.10 -46.97
C LEU A 873 -9.66 -0.18 -47.74
N LYS A 874 -10.46 -1.24 -47.55
CA LYS A 874 -11.83 -1.33 -48.06
C LYS A 874 -12.79 -0.78 -47.01
N VAL A 875 -13.03 0.52 -47.10
CA VAL A 875 -14.18 1.17 -46.45
C VAL A 875 -15.41 0.89 -47.33
N ASP A 876 -16.48 0.37 -46.71
CA ASP A 876 -17.85 0.32 -47.26
C ASP A 876 -18.58 1.64 -46.95
#